data_AF-A0A7D5SLL1-F1
#
_entry.id   AF-A0A7D5SLL1-F1
#
_cell.length_a   1.000
_cell.length_b   1.000
_cell.length_c   1.000
_cell.angle_alpha   90.00
_cell.angle_beta   90.00
_cell.angle_gamma   90.00
#
_symmetry.space_group_name_H-M   'P 1'
#
loop_
_entity.id
_entity.type
_entity.pdbx_description
1 polymer ?
#
loop_
_entity_poly.entity_id
_entity_poly.type
_entity_poly.pdbx_seq_one_letter_code
_entity_poly.pdbx_strand_id
1 'polypeptide(L)'
;MRTLSRNWENVVKKITINIIVFFFAIYFLDAQGVTLDNTGGKINNLGTIRVRAGQVKNLNDTIDGRFEYTASCPAFTQEVPNIVYNQLVISGAGLKIIDTVRKIGNQPVPLIARDSLLLIDSARINLLRGDIWALGPVANTVSIFGNKEVRLAGNQWQDIWGNGNFPILHLDNPFGAVVIRGGGFKVDHQLILSRGQFLNSLSNNFFLGDSARIVRYVGASISETPLFGKRVDVEYRGNGVITSGPELPKDEQTLGNLEVNNTDGVILSQNVTVNDTLRLRSSIYIEPDDSTKYILTLTSQNNPEFVNPQAEISGSFRRTSLKGDSSRILFNNVYTYLVFPNENSKNGASEVTFRVKPRTFPQLPFGVSKVRRQIQIFAKNSLGQTVPEFYPIVGYGWRHSPDTSIDETNGLDVYKLRLQWWNGSTWVNVGDEDVVQFDTLNGWAYNVVKSGSQVQSGEFAIGSSFYQPLAFKAKALLEGAWRNGSMANDLRKRNLIPNTPPDVFPYNLDPQRSSIYVDPIPDSVVDWVVIQFRRTLTDPKPIVYTGFITTNGNIIGRNGEYPLTDSQIRFDSGYSNYYIAILHRNHLAVVTEEPVDLSRKLVDATVDFTKPELVMGRENALRPLAKTPNGLLFGLISGDINGDGVIDLFDQIGIWTERDFEGYFIWDTNLDGIITTRDLNFSINNRGRKSFLP
;
A
#
# COMPACT_ATOMS: atom_id res chain seq x y z
N MET A 1 82.72 46.17 -6.26
CA MET A 1 83.42 46.92 -5.20
C MET A 1 82.77 48.30 -5.11
N ARG A 2 82.18 48.63 -3.94
CA ARG A 2 81.88 49.97 -3.39
C ARG A 2 81.17 51.01 -4.30
N THR A 3 79.88 51.24 -4.17
CA THR A 3 79.16 52.10 -3.18
C THR A 3 79.14 53.61 -3.45
N LEU A 4 77.91 54.13 -3.52
CA LEU A 4 77.38 55.34 -2.85
C LEU A 4 77.74 56.75 -3.38
N SER A 5 76.76 57.38 -4.03
CA SER A 5 76.09 58.62 -3.56
C SER A 5 74.85 58.88 -4.45
N ARG A 6 73.66 58.39 -4.12
CA ARG A 6 72.63 58.98 -3.25
C ARG A 6 72.50 60.52 -3.33
N ASN A 7 71.34 60.92 -3.86
CA ASN A 7 70.49 62.03 -3.40
C ASN A 7 70.92 63.47 -3.70
N TRP A 8 70.42 64.05 -4.80
CA TRP A 8 69.81 65.39 -4.73
C TRP A 8 68.84 65.77 -5.87
N GLU A 9 68.78 65.06 -7.00
CA GLU A 9 68.01 65.56 -8.17
C GLU A 9 66.53 65.13 -8.26
N ASN A 10 66.03 64.30 -7.34
CA ASN A 10 64.68 63.73 -7.41
C ASN A 10 63.60 64.44 -6.57
N VAL A 11 63.84 65.66 -6.08
CA VAL A 11 62.87 66.39 -5.23
C VAL A 11 62.29 67.67 -5.88
N VAL A 12 62.82 68.15 -7.01
CA VAL A 12 62.32 69.41 -7.64
C VAL A 12 61.53 69.20 -8.94
N LYS A 13 61.39 67.97 -9.46
CA LYS A 13 60.51 67.64 -10.60
C LYS A 13 59.10 67.14 -10.19
N LYS A 14 58.65 67.47 -8.97
CA LYS A 14 57.37 66.98 -8.41
C LYS A 14 56.36 68.04 -8.01
N ILE A 15 56.52 69.31 -8.40
CA ILE A 15 55.60 70.40 -7.98
C ILE A 15 55.00 71.26 -9.12
N THR A 16 55.39 71.08 -10.39
CA THR A 16 54.82 71.92 -11.47
C THR A 16 54.44 71.13 -12.72
N ILE A 17 53.66 70.06 -12.54
CA ILE A 17 52.70 69.55 -13.54
C ILE A 17 51.38 69.40 -12.79
N ASN A 18 50.83 70.53 -12.33
CA ASN A 18 49.60 70.60 -11.56
C ASN A 18 48.57 71.59 -12.15
N ILE A 19 48.73 72.04 -13.41
CA ILE A 19 47.81 73.03 -14.01
C ILE A 19 47.31 72.64 -15.42
N ILE A 20 47.60 71.43 -15.93
CA ILE A 20 47.00 70.92 -17.20
C ILE A 20 46.20 69.61 -17.00
N VAL A 21 46.18 69.03 -15.79
CA VAL A 21 45.31 67.89 -15.45
C VAL A 21 44.05 68.32 -14.65
N PHE A 22 43.93 69.62 -14.33
CA PHE A 22 42.82 70.18 -13.54
C PHE A 22 41.69 70.80 -14.39
N PHE A 23 41.53 70.37 -15.65
CA PHE A 23 40.33 70.65 -16.45
C PHE A 23 39.63 69.40 -17.00
N PHE A 24 40.07 68.19 -16.59
CA PHE A 24 39.37 66.92 -16.91
C PHE A 24 38.73 66.24 -15.68
N ALA A 25 38.74 66.90 -14.51
CA ALA A 25 38.24 66.34 -13.25
C ALA A 25 36.99 67.06 -12.70
N ILE A 26 36.22 67.75 -13.53
CA ILE A 26 34.91 68.33 -13.15
C ILE A 26 33.71 67.58 -13.79
N TYR A 27 33.94 66.63 -14.69
CA TYR A 27 32.85 65.82 -15.29
C TYR A 27 32.45 64.56 -14.49
N PHE A 28 32.92 64.39 -13.26
CA PHE A 28 32.57 63.23 -12.42
C PHE A 28 31.55 63.53 -11.30
N LEU A 29 30.90 64.71 -11.31
CA LEU A 29 29.86 65.05 -10.33
C LEU A 29 28.41 65.04 -10.86
N ASP A 30 28.18 64.83 -12.16
CA ASP A 30 26.84 64.55 -12.72
C ASP A 30 26.60 63.04 -12.94
N ALA A 31 27.14 62.21 -12.05
CA ALA A 31 27.36 60.77 -12.21
C ALA A 31 26.12 59.86 -12.23
N GLN A 32 24.91 60.40 -12.47
CA GLN A 32 23.75 59.59 -12.80
C GLN A 32 22.93 60.11 -13.99
N GLY A 33 23.16 61.31 -14.53
CA GLY A 33 22.24 61.95 -15.49
C GLY A 33 20.98 62.54 -14.81
N VAL A 34 20.19 63.33 -15.55
CA VAL A 34 19.01 64.03 -15.00
C VAL A 34 17.90 63.02 -14.66
N THR A 35 17.49 62.99 -13.39
CA THR A 35 16.35 62.18 -12.92
C THR A 35 15.05 62.65 -13.57
N LEU A 36 14.28 61.73 -14.14
CA LEU A 36 12.88 61.99 -14.50
C LEU A 36 12.03 61.91 -13.22
N ASP A 37 11.72 63.06 -12.64
CA ASP A 37 10.87 63.17 -11.46
C ASP A 37 9.52 63.82 -11.82
N ASN A 38 8.43 63.08 -11.63
CA ASN A 38 7.06 63.55 -11.89
C ASN A 38 6.30 63.91 -10.60
N THR A 39 7.02 64.33 -9.54
CA THR A 39 6.40 64.83 -8.30
C THR A 39 5.37 65.94 -8.58
N GLY A 40 4.11 65.71 -8.20
CA GLY A 40 3.02 66.68 -8.39
C GLY A 40 2.50 66.80 -9.83
N GLY A 41 3.00 65.99 -10.76
CA GLY A 41 2.63 66.02 -12.18
C GLY A 41 1.81 64.81 -12.65
N LYS A 42 1.32 64.88 -13.89
CA LYS A 42 0.66 63.77 -14.60
C LYS A 42 1.24 63.63 -16.00
N ILE A 43 1.81 62.47 -16.31
CA ILE A 43 2.33 62.16 -17.65
C ILE A 43 1.22 61.58 -18.54
N ASN A 44 0.76 62.34 -19.54
CA ASN A 44 -0.16 61.85 -20.58
C ASN A 44 0.59 61.76 -21.92
N ASN A 45 1.35 60.68 -22.12
CA ASN A 45 2.13 60.47 -23.34
C ASN A 45 1.75 59.13 -24.01
N LEU A 46 1.30 59.22 -25.25
CA LEU A 46 1.06 58.06 -26.12
C LEU A 46 2.28 57.72 -27.01
N GLY A 47 3.25 58.63 -27.10
CA GLY A 47 4.50 58.45 -27.85
C GLY A 47 5.56 57.67 -27.08
N THR A 48 6.84 57.99 -27.31
CA THR A 48 7.97 57.33 -26.62
C THR A 48 8.60 58.23 -25.55
N ILE A 49 8.74 57.71 -24.34
CA ILE A 49 9.62 58.28 -23.30
C ILE A 49 10.87 57.41 -23.23
N ARG A 50 12.05 58.00 -23.42
CA ARG A 50 13.34 57.31 -23.36
C ARG A 50 14.21 57.92 -22.27
N VAL A 51 14.54 57.12 -21.27
CA VAL A 51 15.43 57.51 -20.16
C VAL A 51 16.83 56.93 -20.41
N ARG A 52 17.71 57.75 -20.99
CA ARG A 52 19.08 57.36 -21.39
C ARG A 52 20.08 57.37 -20.24
N ALA A 53 19.82 58.15 -19.20
CA ALA A 53 20.54 58.24 -17.96
C ALA A 53 19.57 58.84 -16.92
N GLY A 54 19.86 58.68 -15.63
CA GLY A 54 19.08 59.20 -14.52
C GLY A 54 18.17 58.15 -13.90
N GLN A 55 17.77 58.42 -12.65
CA GLN A 55 16.68 57.68 -12.00
C GLN A 55 15.32 58.12 -12.54
N VAL A 56 14.30 57.35 -12.22
CA VAL A 56 12.90 57.69 -12.48
C VAL A 56 12.15 57.70 -11.14
N LYS A 57 11.42 58.79 -10.85
CA LYS A 57 10.71 59.00 -9.58
C LYS A 57 9.28 59.47 -9.83
N ASN A 58 8.37 59.01 -8.97
CA ASN A 58 6.98 59.50 -8.89
C ASN A 58 6.21 59.45 -10.23
N LEU A 59 6.45 58.42 -11.05
CA LEU A 59 5.64 58.18 -12.25
C LEU A 59 4.17 57.95 -11.90
N ASN A 60 3.30 58.23 -12.85
CA ASN A 60 1.92 57.76 -12.82
C ASN A 60 1.87 56.23 -12.61
N ASP A 61 0.79 55.75 -12.01
CA ASP A 61 0.51 54.31 -11.87
C ASP A 61 0.44 53.54 -13.21
N THR A 62 0.15 54.28 -14.29
CA THR A 62 0.06 53.75 -15.66
C THR A 62 0.70 54.71 -16.65
N ILE A 63 1.47 54.16 -17.59
CA ILE A 63 2.01 54.83 -18.78
C ILE A 63 1.41 54.18 -20.03
N ASP A 64 0.71 54.97 -20.86
CA ASP A 64 -0.03 54.47 -22.05
C ASP A 64 0.80 54.39 -23.34
N GLY A 65 1.94 55.08 -23.40
CA GLY A 65 2.88 55.01 -24.53
C GLY A 65 3.99 53.97 -24.37
N ARG A 66 5.04 54.13 -25.18
CA ARG A 66 6.28 53.35 -25.09
C ARG A 66 7.22 53.98 -24.06
N PHE A 67 7.73 53.17 -23.14
CA PHE A 67 8.73 53.61 -22.15
C PHE A 67 10.01 52.80 -22.29
N GLU A 68 11.15 53.48 -22.41
CA GLU A 68 12.44 52.86 -22.65
C GLU A 68 13.47 53.24 -21.57
N TYR A 69 14.03 52.23 -20.93
CA TYR A 69 15.15 52.33 -20.02
C TYR A 69 16.43 51.91 -20.75
N THR A 70 17.21 52.89 -21.22
CA THR A 70 18.31 52.65 -22.17
C THR A 70 19.69 53.03 -21.62
N ALA A 71 19.85 53.08 -20.29
CA ALA A 71 21.13 53.43 -19.68
C ALA A 71 22.25 52.51 -20.18
N SER A 72 23.28 53.07 -20.82
CA SER A 72 24.31 52.30 -21.52
C SER A 72 25.63 52.18 -20.76
N CYS A 73 25.85 52.95 -19.69
CA CYS A 73 27.06 52.85 -18.88
C CYS A 73 26.94 51.72 -17.85
N PRO A 74 27.83 50.70 -17.86
CA PRO A 74 27.77 49.57 -16.91
C PRO A 74 27.85 49.95 -15.43
N ALA A 75 28.43 51.11 -15.11
CA ALA A 75 28.51 51.63 -13.75
C ALA A 75 27.21 52.29 -13.27
N PHE A 76 26.27 52.60 -14.18
CA PHE A 76 25.02 53.25 -13.83
C PHE A 76 23.97 52.22 -13.43
N THR A 77 23.28 52.52 -12.34
CA THR A 77 22.07 51.81 -11.92
C THR A 77 20.85 52.64 -12.30
N GLN A 78 19.79 51.98 -12.71
CA GLN A 78 18.52 52.61 -13.08
C GLN A 78 17.39 51.82 -12.45
N GLU A 79 16.65 52.44 -11.54
CA GLU A 79 15.44 51.85 -11.00
C GLU A 79 14.33 51.83 -12.06
N VAL A 80 13.67 50.69 -12.17
CA VAL A 80 12.49 50.50 -13.02
C VAL A 80 11.31 50.31 -12.08
N PRO A 81 10.44 51.32 -11.90
CA PRO A 81 9.32 51.24 -10.99
C PRO A 81 8.28 50.18 -11.38
N ASN A 82 7.72 49.51 -10.38
CA ASN A 82 6.62 48.58 -10.56
C ASN A 82 5.28 49.30 -10.77
N ILE A 83 5.07 49.74 -12.00
CA ILE A 83 3.83 50.34 -12.48
C ILE A 83 3.31 49.58 -13.72
N VAL A 84 2.23 50.08 -14.31
CA VAL A 84 1.70 49.54 -15.57
C VAL A 84 2.29 50.30 -16.75
N TYR A 85 3.06 49.61 -17.58
CA TYR A 85 3.54 50.09 -18.87
C TYR A 85 2.66 49.54 -19.99
N ASN A 86 2.37 50.35 -21.01
CA ASN A 86 1.80 49.82 -22.24
C ASN A 86 2.86 49.00 -22.99
N GLN A 87 3.90 49.66 -23.50
CA GLN A 87 5.09 48.99 -24.05
C GLN A 87 6.31 49.34 -23.20
N LEU A 88 7.03 48.32 -22.73
CA LEU A 88 8.25 48.48 -21.93
C LEU A 88 9.47 47.94 -22.69
N VAL A 89 10.50 48.77 -22.81
CA VAL A 89 11.80 48.40 -23.37
C VAL A 89 12.89 48.59 -22.34
N ILE A 90 13.67 47.56 -22.08
CA ILE A 90 14.86 47.60 -21.24
C ILE A 90 16.06 47.21 -22.09
N SER A 91 17.00 48.15 -22.27
CA SER A 91 18.19 47.97 -23.09
C SER A 91 19.42 48.70 -22.54
N GLY A 92 20.59 48.48 -23.14
CA GLY A 92 21.85 49.13 -22.77
C GLY A 92 22.53 48.55 -21.51
N ALA A 93 23.86 48.67 -21.43
CA ALA A 93 24.67 47.92 -20.46
C ALA A 93 24.59 48.35 -18.98
N GLY A 94 23.91 49.46 -18.68
CA GLY A 94 23.64 49.87 -17.30
C GLY A 94 22.74 48.86 -16.58
N LEU A 95 22.89 48.77 -15.26
CA LEU A 95 22.12 47.85 -14.43
C LEU A 95 20.71 48.38 -14.18
N LYS A 96 19.67 47.62 -14.56
CA LYS A 96 18.27 47.94 -14.27
C LYS A 96 17.81 47.14 -13.08
N ILE A 97 17.33 47.83 -12.05
CA ILE A 97 16.82 47.21 -10.83
C ILE A 97 15.30 47.33 -10.88
N ILE A 98 14.62 46.21 -11.05
CA ILE A 98 13.17 46.17 -10.93
C ILE A 98 12.86 46.24 -9.43
N ASP A 99 12.31 47.36 -8.98
CA ASP A 99 12.07 47.62 -7.57
C ASP A 99 10.59 47.83 -7.27
N THR A 100 10.14 47.20 -6.19
CA THR A 100 8.79 47.29 -5.65
C THR A 100 8.64 48.57 -4.84
N VAL A 101 8.80 49.71 -5.50
CA VAL A 101 8.52 51.03 -4.92
C VAL A 101 7.02 51.18 -4.61
N ARG A 102 6.17 50.47 -5.37
CA ARG A 102 4.71 50.46 -5.19
C ARG A 102 4.26 49.27 -4.32
N LYS A 103 3.52 49.58 -3.26
CA LYS A 103 2.86 48.60 -2.38
C LYS A 103 1.37 48.92 -2.24
N ILE A 104 0.52 47.90 -2.32
CA ILE A 104 -0.92 48.00 -1.97
C ILE A 104 -1.11 47.17 -0.70
N GLY A 105 -1.58 47.80 0.39
CA GLY A 105 -1.75 47.09 1.66
C GLY A 105 -0.48 46.42 2.18
N ASN A 106 0.69 47.07 1.98
CA ASN A 106 2.03 46.56 2.29
C ASN A 106 2.50 45.36 1.44
N GLN A 107 1.73 44.93 0.44
CA GLN A 107 2.14 43.92 -0.52
C GLN A 107 2.79 44.56 -1.76
N PRO A 108 3.95 44.07 -2.22
CA PRO A 108 4.56 44.52 -3.46
C PRO A 108 3.62 44.26 -4.65
N VAL A 109 3.49 45.24 -5.53
CA VAL A 109 2.76 45.09 -6.81
C VAL A 109 3.76 44.68 -7.89
N PRO A 110 3.42 43.75 -8.81
CA PRO A 110 4.28 43.43 -9.94
C PRO A 110 4.38 44.61 -10.93
N LEU A 111 5.47 44.68 -11.66
CA LEU A 111 5.54 45.48 -12.87
C LEU A 111 4.64 44.83 -13.93
N ILE A 112 3.83 45.61 -14.66
CA ILE A 112 2.96 45.07 -15.71
C ILE A 112 3.35 45.68 -17.07
N ALA A 113 3.54 44.85 -18.10
CA ALA A 113 3.69 45.27 -19.49
C ALA A 113 2.49 44.77 -20.29
N ARG A 114 1.64 45.68 -20.79
CA ARG A 114 0.36 45.32 -21.43
C ARG A 114 0.52 44.86 -22.87
N ASP A 115 1.09 45.70 -23.72
CA ASP A 115 1.26 45.46 -25.16
C ASP A 115 2.51 44.61 -25.44
N SER A 116 3.67 44.99 -24.91
CA SER A 116 4.91 44.23 -25.16
C SER A 116 5.99 44.50 -24.12
N LEU A 117 6.78 43.47 -23.84
CA LEU A 117 7.96 43.50 -22.98
C LEU A 117 9.19 43.16 -23.81
N LEU A 118 10.08 44.15 -24.01
CA LEU A 118 11.29 43.99 -24.82
C LEU A 118 12.52 44.14 -23.93
N LEU A 119 13.19 43.03 -23.63
CA LEU A 119 14.44 42.95 -22.88
C LEU A 119 15.57 42.64 -23.86
N ILE A 120 16.28 43.67 -24.31
CA ILE A 120 17.11 43.57 -25.53
C ILE A 120 18.50 44.22 -25.38
N ASP A 121 19.34 44.03 -26.39
CA ASP A 121 20.71 44.54 -26.49
C ASP A 121 21.61 43.99 -25.37
N SER A 122 22.42 44.84 -24.73
CA SER A 122 23.34 44.47 -23.65
C SER A 122 22.75 44.68 -22.25
N ALA A 123 21.43 44.63 -22.09
CA ALA A 123 20.81 44.94 -20.79
C ALA A 123 21.27 43.99 -19.68
N ARG A 124 21.38 44.55 -18.47
CA ARG A 124 21.62 43.80 -17.23
C ARG A 124 20.45 44.07 -16.31
N ILE A 125 19.69 43.04 -15.96
CA ILE A 125 18.45 43.19 -15.19
C ILE A 125 18.58 42.46 -13.86
N ASN A 126 18.38 43.19 -12.77
CA ASN A 126 18.25 42.68 -11.42
C ASN A 126 16.78 42.54 -11.06
N LEU A 127 16.35 41.28 -10.89
CA LEU A 127 15.00 40.87 -10.56
C LEU A 127 14.98 40.19 -9.17
N LEU A 128 15.40 40.94 -8.14
CA LEU A 128 15.40 40.48 -6.73
C LEU A 128 14.21 41.01 -5.92
N ARG A 129 13.64 42.16 -6.31
CA ARG A 129 12.68 42.90 -5.48
C ARG A 129 11.25 42.88 -6.00
N GLY A 130 11.01 42.54 -7.27
CA GLY A 130 9.68 42.51 -7.85
C GLY A 130 9.55 41.57 -9.05
N ASP A 131 8.33 41.08 -9.27
CA ASP A 131 7.95 40.25 -10.41
C ASP A 131 7.56 41.12 -11.62
N ILE A 132 7.67 40.55 -12.82
CA ILE A 132 7.20 41.19 -14.07
C ILE A 132 6.06 40.35 -14.64
N TRP A 133 4.92 40.97 -14.93
CA TRP A 133 3.80 40.36 -15.63
C TRP A 133 3.69 40.95 -17.03
N ALA A 134 3.90 40.13 -18.05
CA ALA A 134 3.68 40.48 -19.44
C ALA A 134 2.30 39.98 -19.89
N LEU A 135 1.45 40.87 -20.40
CA LEU A 135 0.14 40.54 -20.96
C LEU A 135 0.18 40.39 -22.49
N GLY A 136 1.24 40.89 -23.14
CA GLY A 136 1.50 40.74 -24.57
C GLY A 136 2.84 40.03 -24.86
N PRO A 137 3.40 40.13 -26.07
CA PRO A 137 4.62 39.43 -26.45
C PRO A 137 5.86 39.78 -25.64
N VAL A 138 6.76 38.81 -25.47
CA VAL A 138 8.01 38.94 -24.71
C VAL A 138 9.22 38.62 -25.58
N ALA A 139 10.10 39.61 -25.76
CA ALA A 139 11.43 39.39 -26.32
C ALA A 139 12.47 39.45 -25.21
N ASN A 140 13.30 38.42 -25.06
CA ASN A 140 14.40 38.41 -24.11
C ASN A 140 15.70 37.93 -24.74
N THR A 141 16.61 38.85 -25.05
CA THR A 141 17.97 38.56 -25.54
C THR A 141 19.04 38.86 -24.48
N VAL A 142 18.63 39.10 -23.23
CA VAL A 142 19.51 39.61 -22.17
C VAL A 142 19.60 38.66 -21.00
N SER A 143 20.62 38.88 -20.16
CA SER A 143 20.74 38.11 -18.93
C SER A 143 20.02 38.78 -17.76
N ILE A 144 19.08 38.06 -17.16
CA ILE A 144 18.33 38.48 -15.97
C ILE A 144 18.88 37.70 -14.78
N PHE A 145 19.24 38.38 -13.69
CA PHE A 145 19.67 37.73 -12.46
C PHE A 145 18.72 38.08 -11.32
N GLY A 146 18.43 37.11 -10.47
CA GLY A 146 17.50 37.27 -9.35
C GLY A 146 16.73 35.99 -9.06
N ASN A 147 15.70 36.12 -8.23
CA ASN A 147 14.88 35.01 -7.72
C ASN A 147 13.38 35.26 -7.86
N LYS A 148 13.01 36.17 -8.76
CA LYS A 148 11.63 36.57 -9.06
C LYS A 148 11.24 36.13 -10.47
N GLU A 149 9.95 36.14 -10.75
CA GLU A 149 9.40 35.57 -11.98
C GLU A 149 9.16 36.62 -13.07
N VAL A 150 9.29 36.16 -14.32
CA VAL A 150 8.62 36.78 -15.46
C VAL A 150 7.41 35.91 -15.80
N ARG A 151 6.23 36.48 -15.65
CA ARG A 151 4.94 35.80 -15.86
C ARG A 151 4.34 36.20 -17.20
N LEU A 152 3.95 35.21 -17.99
CA LEU A 152 3.12 35.34 -19.18
C LEU A 152 1.66 35.23 -18.74
N ALA A 153 0.99 36.37 -18.60
CA ALA A 153 -0.35 36.50 -17.99
C ALA A 153 -1.39 37.10 -18.94
N GLY A 154 -1.20 36.93 -20.25
CA GLY A 154 -2.09 37.45 -21.28
C GLY A 154 -3.48 36.82 -21.30
N ASN A 155 -4.33 37.36 -22.17
CA ASN A 155 -5.70 36.90 -22.43
C ASN A 155 -5.91 36.49 -23.92
N GLN A 156 -4.80 36.21 -24.60
CA GLN A 156 -4.67 35.76 -25.99
C GLN A 156 -3.39 34.91 -26.07
N TRP A 157 -3.13 34.22 -27.17
CA TRP A 157 -1.81 33.59 -27.39
C TRP A 157 -0.69 34.63 -27.29
N GLN A 158 0.34 34.35 -26.50
CA GLN A 158 1.50 35.24 -26.31
C GLN A 158 2.75 34.69 -26.98
N ASP A 159 3.38 35.49 -27.83
CA ASP A 159 4.68 35.14 -28.40
C ASP A 159 5.81 35.35 -27.40
N ILE A 160 6.76 34.42 -27.37
CA ILE A 160 8.01 34.55 -26.61
C ILE A 160 9.22 34.12 -27.46
N TRP A 161 10.30 34.91 -27.43
CA TRP A 161 11.53 34.59 -28.15
C TRP A 161 12.77 35.28 -27.59
N GLY A 162 13.93 34.88 -28.13
CA GLY A 162 15.24 35.46 -27.83
C GLY A 162 16.18 34.44 -27.18
N ASN A 163 17.43 34.84 -26.96
CA ASN A 163 18.52 33.99 -26.46
C ASN A 163 19.01 34.37 -25.05
N GLY A 164 18.21 35.16 -24.33
CA GLY A 164 18.47 35.56 -22.95
C GLY A 164 18.14 34.46 -21.93
N ASN A 165 18.17 34.80 -20.64
CA ASN A 165 17.73 33.89 -19.58
C ASN A 165 16.59 34.47 -18.74
N PHE A 166 15.76 33.58 -18.20
CA PHE A 166 14.75 33.84 -17.20
C PHE A 166 15.10 33.06 -15.94
N PRO A 167 15.22 33.70 -14.75
CA PRO A 167 15.43 32.97 -13.50
C PRO A 167 14.26 32.03 -13.21
N ILE A 168 13.04 32.58 -13.29
CA ILE A 168 11.77 31.85 -13.18
C ILE A 168 10.88 32.33 -14.33
N LEU A 169 10.38 31.40 -15.13
CA LEU A 169 9.40 31.67 -16.18
C LEU A 169 8.06 31.03 -15.79
N HIS A 170 6.99 31.82 -15.80
CA HIS A 170 5.68 31.37 -15.37
C HIS A 170 4.64 31.58 -16.48
N LEU A 171 4.09 30.49 -17.02
CA LEU A 171 2.92 30.52 -17.89
C LEU A 171 1.63 30.51 -17.05
N ASP A 172 0.93 31.63 -17.05
CA ASP A 172 -0.35 31.84 -16.37
C ASP A 172 -1.38 32.44 -17.34
N ASN A 173 -1.50 31.83 -18.52
CA ASN A 173 -2.35 32.32 -19.60
C ASN A 173 -3.20 31.16 -20.13
N PRO A 174 -4.53 31.19 -19.99
CA PRO A 174 -5.40 30.08 -20.41
C PRO A 174 -5.35 29.79 -21.91
N PHE A 175 -4.99 30.78 -22.74
CA PHE A 175 -4.77 30.55 -24.18
C PHE A 175 -3.42 29.87 -24.44
N GLY A 176 -2.40 30.19 -23.63
CA GLY A 176 -1.06 29.65 -23.75
C GLY A 176 -0.05 30.66 -24.32
N ALA A 177 1.16 30.19 -24.55
CA ALA A 177 2.23 30.97 -25.16
C ALA A 177 2.94 30.16 -26.24
N VAL A 178 3.48 30.86 -27.24
CA VAL A 178 4.13 30.28 -28.42
C VAL A 178 5.59 30.69 -28.46
N VAL A 179 6.48 29.72 -28.50
CA VAL A 179 7.90 29.97 -28.74
C VAL A 179 8.08 30.19 -30.23
N ILE A 180 8.66 31.33 -30.61
CA ILE A 180 8.86 31.72 -32.00
C ILE A 180 10.31 32.16 -32.27
N ARG A 181 10.63 32.35 -33.56
CA ARG A 181 11.90 32.94 -34.02
C ARG A 181 13.15 32.21 -33.49
N GLY A 182 13.10 30.88 -33.51
CA GLY A 182 14.18 30.00 -33.02
C GLY A 182 14.10 29.70 -31.53
N GLY A 183 13.33 30.47 -30.75
CA GLY A 183 13.42 30.43 -29.29
C GLY A 183 14.86 30.68 -28.85
N GLY A 184 15.39 29.77 -28.04
CA GLY A 184 16.81 29.75 -27.63
C GLY A 184 17.09 30.35 -26.26
N PHE A 185 16.07 30.89 -25.59
CA PHE A 185 16.21 31.41 -24.24
C PHE A 185 16.39 30.25 -23.25
N LYS A 186 16.95 30.58 -22.09
CA LYS A 186 17.15 29.64 -21.00
C LYS A 186 16.25 29.98 -19.82
N VAL A 187 15.64 28.98 -19.18
CA VAL A 187 15.00 29.12 -17.88
C VAL A 187 15.93 28.49 -16.84
N ASP A 188 16.52 29.32 -15.97
CA ASP A 188 17.64 28.88 -15.12
C ASP A 188 17.20 28.04 -13.93
N HIS A 189 16.17 28.46 -13.19
CA HIS A 189 15.80 27.82 -11.92
C HIS A 189 14.45 27.13 -11.97
N GLN A 190 13.43 27.76 -12.56
CA GLN A 190 12.07 27.21 -12.48
C GLN A 190 11.18 27.59 -13.67
N LEU A 191 10.52 26.59 -14.24
CA LEU A 191 9.41 26.75 -15.17
C LEU A 191 8.10 26.41 -14.44
N ILE A 192 7.18 27.37 -14.37
CA ILE A 192 5.87 27.18 -13.76
C ILE A 192 4.82 27.18 -14.88
N LEU A 193 4.05 26.10 -14.99
CA LEU A 193 2.96 25.95 -15.95
C LEU A 193 1.65 25.90 -15.17
N SER A 194 1.00 27.04 -14.99
CA SER A 194 -0.23 27.14 -14.20
C SER A 194 -1.50 27.01 -15.04
N ARG A 195 -1.54 27.61 -16.24
CA ARG A 195 -2.69 27.54 -17.15
C ARG A 195 -2.23 27.60 -18.61
N GLY A 196 -2.93 26.89 -19.49
CA GLY A 196 -2.70 26.91 -20.93
C GLY A 196 -1.51 26.06 -21.37
N GLN A 197 -1.29 26.05 -22.69
CA GLN A 197 -0.24 25.25 -23.31
C GLN A 197 0.97 26.11 -23.67
N PHE A 198 2.16 25.64 -23.33
CA PHE A 198 3.42 26.19 -23.81
C PHE A 198 3.77 25.52 -25.15
N LEU A 199 3.45 26.19 -26.25
CA LEU A 199 3.65 25.73 -27.63
C LEU A 199 5.11 25.96 -28.07
N ASN A 200 6.00 25.02 -27.78
CA ASN A 200 7.33 24.91 -28.38
C ASN A 200 7.38 23.82 -29.47
N SER A 201 8.42 23.84 -30.29
CA SER A 201 8.71 22.83 -31.31
C SER A 201 10.21 22.56 -31.37
N LEU A 202 10.65 21.57 -32.14
CA LEU A 202 12.08 21.30 -32.36
C LEU A 202 12.86 22.52 -32.89
N SER A 203 12.24 23.35 -33.74
CA SER A 203 12.87 24.54 -34.32
C SER A 203 12.65 25.82 -33.50
N ASN A 204 11.63 25.86 -32.64
CA ASN A 204 11.39 26.96 -31.71
C ASN A 204 11.31 26.39 -30.30
N ASN A 205 12.48 26.11 -29.71
CA ASN A 205 12.59 25.48 -28.39
C ASN A 205 13.36 26.38 -27.41
N PHE A 206 13.49 25.93 -26.17
CA PHE A 206 14.19 26.64 -25.12
C PHE A 206 14.95 25.67 -24.22
N PHE A 207 15.87 26.20 -23.42
CA PHE A 207 16.71 25.43 -22.51
C PHE A 207 16.19 25.51 -21.08
N LEU A 208 16.25 24.40 -20.34
CA LEU A 208 16.17 24.42 -18.88
C LEU A 208 17.58 24.29 -18.30
N GLY A 209 17.88 25.10 -17.28
CA GLY A 209 19.15 25.04 -16.57
C GLY A 209 19.37 23.72 -15.83
N ASP A 210 20.63 23.46 -15.49
CA ASP A 210 20.99 22.33 -14.64
C ASP A 210 20.27 22.43 -13.28
N SER A 211 19.57 21.37 -12.89
CA SER A 211 18.71 21.29 -11.70
C SER A 211 17.53 22.26 -11.69
N ALA A 212 17.09 22.74 -12.86
CA ALA A 212 15.86 23.51 -12.96
C ALA A 212 14.64 22.65 -12.57
N ARG A 213 13.63 23.29 -11.96
CA ARG A 213 12.38 22.65 -11.56
C ARG A 213 11.25 23.01 -12.51
N ILE A 214 10.49 22.02 -12.97
CA ILE A 214 9.20 22.22 -13.63
C ILE A 214 8.10 22.02 -12.58
N VAL A 215 7.21 23.00 -12.44
CA VAL A 215 5.97 22.85 -11.67
C VAL A 215 4.80 22.92 -12.63
N ARG A 216 4.12 21.79 -12.82
CA ARG A 216 2.99 21.68 -13.75
C ARG A 216 1.68 21.53 -12.98
N TYR A 217 0.77 22.47 -13.18
CA TYR A 217 -0.59 22.40 -12.64
C TYR A 217 -1.53 21.66 -13.60
N VAL A 218 -2.60 21.09 -13.04
CA VAL A 218 -3.73 20.56 -13.82
C VAL A 218 -4.26 21.63 -14.76
N GLY A 219 -4.46 21.29 -16.03
CA GLY A 219 -4.93 22.20 -17.08
C GLY A 219 -3.83 22.97 -17.82
N ALA A 220 -2.56 22.76 -17.48
CA ALA A 220 -1.42 23.26 -18.23
C ALA A 220 -0.66 22.13 -18.94
N SER A 221 0.08 22.45 -20.01
CA SER A 221 0.88 21.47 -20.75
C SER A 221 2.04 22.13 -21.50
N ILE A 222 2.95 21.31 -22.01
CA ILE A 222 4.02 21.68 -22.92
C ILE A 222 3.96 20.78 -24.16
N SER A 223 4.26 21.33 -25.34
CA SER A 223 4.10 20.62 -26.61
C SER A 223 5.27 19.73 -27.00
N GLU A 224 6.49 20.17 -26.73
CA GLU A 224 7.72 19.47 -27.10
C GLU A 224 8.69 19.44 -25.92
N THR A 225 9.58 18.46 -25.90
CA THR A 225 10.58 18.25 -24.86
C THR A 225 11.53 19.46 -24.84
N PRO A 226 11.62 20.21 -23.72
CA PRO A 226 12.63 21.24 -23.57
C PRO A 226 14.04 20.66 -23.68
N LEU A 227 15.01 21.51 -24.02
CA LEU A 227 16.41 21.13 -23.97
C LEU A 227 16.86 21.16 -22.50
N PHE A 228 16.84 20.01 -21.84
CA PHE A 228 17.25 19.89 -20.45
C PHE A 228 18.75 20.08 -20.28
N GLY A 229 19.14 20.68 -19.15
CA GLY A 229 20.48 20.53 -18.60
C GLY A 229 20.73 19.09 -18.13
N LYS A 230 21.82 18.89 -17.39
CA LYS A 230 22.22 17.56 -16.88
C LYS A 230 21.19 16.93 -15.93
N ARG A 231 20.40 17.78 -15.26
CA ARG A 231 19.40 17.36 -14.29
C ARG A 231 18.18 18.26 -14.38
N VAL A 232 16.99 17.72 -14.24
CA VAL A 232 15.73 18.44 -14.08
C VAL A 232 14.90 17.78 -12.97
N ASP A 233 14.14 18.58 -12.25
CA ASP A 233 13.17 18.10 -11.26
C ASP A 233 11.75 18.44 -11.73
N VAL A 234 10.78 17.55 -11.50
CA VAL A 234 9.38 17.75 -11.94
C VAL A 234 8.43 17.58 -10.77
N GLU A 235 7.51 18.54 -10.63
CA GLU A 235 6.42 18.51 -9.67
C GLU A 235 5.06 18.71 -10.35
N TYR A 236 4.11 17.86 -10.01
CA TYR A 236 2.71 17.98 -10.41
C TYR A 236 1.85 18.55 -9.28
N ARG A 237 0.99 19.53 -9.58
CA ARG A 237 0.09 20.21 -8.63
C ARG A 237 -1.32 20.42 -9.18
N GLY A 238 -2.24 20.83 -8.31
CA GLY A 238 -3.61 21.21 -8.68
C GLY A 238 -4.63 20.11 -8.43
N ASN A 239 -5.89 20.41 -8.75
CA ASN A 239 -7.02 19.51 -8.52
C ASN A 239 -7.37 18.79 -9.82
N GLY A 240 -7.31 17.46 -9.83
CA GLY A 240 -7.52 16.64 -11.03
C GLY A 240 -6.34 15.72 -11.35
N VAL A 241 -6.55 14.87 -12.35
CA VAL A 241 -5.53 13.95 -12.90
C VAL A 241 -4.68 14.67 -13.95
N ILE A 242 -3.40 14.31 -14.05
CA ILE A 242 -2.50 14.80 -15.11
C ILE A 242 -1.95 13.61 -15.90
N THR A 243 -2.10 13.63 -17.22
CA THR A 243 -1.29 12.76 -18.09
C THR A 243 0.05 13.44 -18.32
N SER A 244 1.14 12.76 -17.99
CA SER A 244 2.50 13.28 -18.19
C SER A 244 2.78 13.54 -19.65
N GLY A 245 3.73 14.43 -19.92
CA GLY A 245 4.12 14.78 -21.27
C GLY A 245 5.63 15.04 -21.41
N PRO A 246 6.01 15.89 -22.38
CA PRO A 246 7.41 16.19 -22.69
C PRO A 246 8.20 16.88 -21.56
N GLU A 247 7.55 17.28 -20.47
CA GLU A 247 8.22 17.74 -19.25
C GLU A 247 9.06 16.63 -18.57
N LEU A 248 8.76 15.35 -18.83
CA LEU A 248 9.57 14.23 -18.35
C LEU A 248 10.65 13.88 -19.39
N PRO A 249 11.94 13.88 -19.04
CA PRO A 249 13.01 13.56 -19.98
C PRO A 249 12.99 12.09 -20.41
N LYS A 250 13.38 11.86 -21.66
CA LYS A 250 13.61 10.50 -22.21
C LYS A 250 14.97 9.91 -21.81
N ASP A 251 15.95 10.77 -21.52
CA ASP A 251 17.25 10.35 -21.00
C ASP A 251 17.10 9.90 -19.55
N GLU A 252 17.48 8.65 -19.29
CA GLU A 252 17.34 7.98 -18.00
C GLU A 252 18.20 8.60 -16.89
N GLN A 253 19.19 9.45 -17.22
CA GLN A 253 20.08 10.11 -16.25
C GLN A 253 19.60 11.52 -15.83
N THR A 254 18.60 12.07 -16.50
CA THR A 254 18.29 13.51 -16.40
C THR A 254 17.26 13.85 -15.33
N LEU A 255 16.24 13.01 -15.09
CA LEU A 255 15.24 13.31 -14.07
C LEU A 255 15.80 13.02 -12.68
N GLY A 256 15.96 14.06 -11.88
CA GLY A 256 16.38 13.96 -10.48
C GLY A 256 15.20 13.61 -9.59
N ASN A 257 14.36 14.60 -9.31
CA ASN A 257 13.19 14.47 -8.43
C ASN A 257 11.87 14.40 -9.21
N LEU A 258 10.97 13.54 -8.75
CA LEU A 258 9.59 13.46 -9.21
C LEU A 258 8.64 13.58 -8.00
N GLU A 259 7.90 14.68 -7.95
CA GLU A 259 6.91 14.95 -6.90
C GLU A 259 5.49 14.97 -7.47
N VAL A 260 4.59 14.21 -6.87
CA VAL A 260 3.18 14.12 -7.27
C VAL A 260 2.30 14.66 -6.14
N ASN A 261 1.95 15.95 -6.25
CA ASN A 261 1.21 16.72 -5.25
C ASN A 261 -0.19 17.15 -5.71
N ASN A 262 -0.64 16.75 -6.90
CA ASN A 262 -2.02 16.97 -7.36
C ASN A 262 -2.99 16.00 -6.65
N THR A 263 -4.31 16.19 -6.80
CA THR A 263 -5.28 15.41 -6.01
C THR A 263 -5.52 14.00 -6.53
N ASP A 264 -5.56 13.80 -7.86
CA ASP A 264 -6.08 12.55 -8.45
C ASP A 264 -4.97 11.71 -9.12
N GLY A 265 -3.71 12.13 -8.99
CA GLY A 265 -2.57 11.39 -9.48
C GLY A 265 -2.11 11.70 -10.90
N VAL A 266 -1.07 11.01 -11.33
CA VAL A 266 -0.43 11.23 -12.64
C VAL A 266 -0.47 9.94 -13.45
N ILE A 267 -0.92 10.01 -14.69
CA ILE A 267 -0.84 8.92 -15.66
C ILE A 267 0.45 9.10 -16.46
N LEU A 268 1.35 8.13 -16.41
CA LEU A 268 2.57 8.13 -17.21
C LEU A 268 2.27 7.74 -18.64
N SER A 269 2.84 8.50 -19.58
CA SER A 269 2.73 8.30 -21.02
C SER A 269 4.00 7.75 -21.66
N GLN A 270 5.02 7.43 -20.85
CA GLN A 270 6.29 6.85 -21.28
C GLN A 270 6.99 6.15 -20.10
N ASN A 271 8.07 5.42 -20.38
CA ASN A 271 9.00 4.96 -19.34
C ASN A 271 9.67 6.16 -18.67
N VAL A 272 9.86 6.08 -17.37
CA VAL A 272 10.44 7.18 -16.57
C VAL A 272 11.47 6.62 -15.62
N THR A 273 12.65 7.23 -15.58
CA THR A 273 13.70 6.90 -14.60
C THR A 273 13.93 8.08 -13.69
N VAL A 274 13.74 7.90 -12.38
CA VAL A 274 13.95 8.89 -11.33
C VAL A 274 15.26 8.56 -10.62
N ASN A 275 16.16 9.54 -10.54
CA ASN A 275 17.52 9.31 -10.04
C ASN A 275 17.76 9.68 -8.58
N ASP A 276 16.85 10.44 -7.96
CA ASP A 276 17.05 10.95 -6.61
C ASP A 276 15.81 10.72 -5.71
N THR A 277 14.84 11.63 -5.74
CA THR A 277 13.65 11.55 -4.87
C THR A 277 12.38 11.26 -5.66
N LEU A 278 11.61 10.28 -5.19
CA LEU A 278 10.25 10.00 -5.68
C LEU A 278 9.27 10.20 -4.53
N ARG A 279 8.40 11.22 -4.62
CA ARG A 279 7.49 11.61 -3.53
C ARG A 279 6.05 11.68 -4.01
N LEU A 280 5.16 10.97 -3.32
CA LEU A 280 3.77 10.79 -3.71
C LEU A 280 2.81 11.24 -2.60
N ARG A 281 2.02 12.27 -2.88
CA ARG A 281 0.80 12.60 -2.13
C ARG A 281 -0.45 11.99 -2.77
N SER A 282 -0.41 11.73 -4.07
CA SER A 282 -1.42 10.97 -4.83
C SER A 282 -0.75 9.92 -5.71
N SER A 283 -1.56 9.02 -6.28
CA SER A 283 -1.07 7.85 -7.01
C SER A 283 -0.41 8.17 -8.36
N ILE A 284 0.43 7.25 -8.83
CA ILE A 284 0.94 7.23 -10.21
C ILE A 284 0.35 6.03 -10.93
N TYR A 285 -0.14 6.21 -12.15
CA TYR A 285 -0.68 5.16 -13.02
C TYR A 285 0.26 4.96 -14.20
N ILE A 286 0.79 3.76 -14.36
CA ILE A 286 1.85 3.44 -15.35
C ILE A 286 1.28 2.67 -16.56
N GLU A 287 0.01 2.27 -16.47
CA GLU A 287 -0.72 1.56 -17.52
C GLU A 287 -1.94 2.41 -17.89
N PRO A 288 -1.84 3.29 -18.89
CA PRO A 288 -2.95 4.17 -19.29
C PRO A 288 -4.12 3.39 -19.90
N ASP A 289 -3.86 2.20 -20.43
CA ASP A 289 -4.83 1.29 -21.00
C ASP A 289 -4.35 -0.17 -20.82
N ASP A 290 -5.14 -1.15 -21.26
CA ASP A 290 -4.82 -2.58 -21.10
C ASP A 290 -3.71 -3.10 -22.03
N SER A 291 -3.38 -2.35 -23.08
CA SER A 291 -2.39 -2.69 -24.10
C SER A 291 -1.02 -2.04 -23.86
N THR A 292 -0.99 -0.91 -23.16
CA THR A 292 0.21 -0.10 -22.96
C THR A 292 0.73 -0.25 -21.53
N LYS A 293 2.00 -0.67 -21.41
CA LYS A 293 2.67 -0.85 -20.12
C LYS A 293 4.00 -0.12 -20.11
N TYR A 294 4.09 0.95 -19.33
CA TYR A 294 5.36 1.61 -19.06
C TYR A 294 6.01 1.07 -17.78
N ILE A 295 7.22 1.53 -17.50
CA ILE A 295 7.96 1.23 -16.28
C ILE A 295 8.40 2.55 -15.65
N LEU A 296 8.11 2.70 -14.36
CA LEU A 296 8.74 3.70 -13.51
C LEU A 296 9.93 3.05 -12.82
N THR A 297 11.13 3.57 -13.05
CA THR A 297 12.37 3.10 -12.43
C THR A 297 12.84 4.12 -11.39
N LEU A 298 13.17 3.66 -10.19
CA LEU A 298 13.87 4.45 -9.19
C LEU A 298 15.27 3.87 -8.99
N THR A 299 16.29 4.63 -9.37
CA THR A 299 17.71 4.23 -9.25
C THR A 299 18.30 4.60 -7.89
N SER A 300 17.66 5.52 -7.17
CA SER A 300 18.06 5.94 -5.83
C SER A 300 17.99 4.80 -4.80
N GLN A 301 18.93 4.85 -3.85
CA GLN A 301 18.95 3.99 -2.68
C GLN A 301 17.86 4.36 -1.66
N ASN A 302 17.34 5.59 -1.72
CA ASN A 302 16.24 6.02 -0.87
C ASN A 302 14.95 5.36 -1.33
N ASN A 303 14.03 5.11 -0.39
CA ASN A 303 12.71 4.61 -0.73
C ASN A 303 11.82 5.74 -1.26
N PRO A 304 10.81 5.41 -2.09
CA PRO A 304 9.75 6.36 -2.38
C PRO A 304 9.08 6.85 -1.09
N GLU A 305 8.77 8.15 -1.06
CA GLU A 305 8.08 8.80 0.04
C GLU A 305 6.57 8.85 -0.24
N PHE A 306 5.82 7.94 0.37
CA PHE A 306 4.35 7.98 0.36
C PHE A 306 3.85 8.95 1.44
N VAL A 307 3.73 10.23 1.09
CA VAL A 307 3.25 11.30 2.00
C VAL A 307 1.80 11.04 2.41
N ASN A 308 1.00 10.52 1.48
CA ASN A 308 -0.31 9.96 1.76
C ASN A 308 -0.19 8.43 1.78
N PRO A 309 -0.49 7.74 2.90
CA PRO A 309 -0.47 6.28 2.97
C PRO A 309 -1.44 5.57 2.01
N GLN A 310 -2.38 6.32 1.43
CA GLN A 310 -3.28 5.83 0.39
C GLN A 310 -2.77 6.05 -1.04
N ALA A 311 -1.67 6.77 -1.24
CA ALA A 311 -1.06 6.88 -2.57
C ALA A 311 -0.37 5.57 -2.94
N GLU A 312 -0.49 5.17 -4.21
CA GLU A 312 0.12 3.95 -4.73
C GLU A 312 0.72 4.18 -6.11
N ILE A 313 1.72 3.39 -6.46
CA ILE A 313 2.22 3.28 -7.83
C ILE A 313 1.49 2.09 -8.47
N SER A 314 0.50 2.36 -9.32
CA SER A 314 -0.29 1.35 -10.03
C SER A 314 0.37 1.00 -11.36
N GLY A 315 0.88 -0.23 -11.48
CA GLY A 315 1.61 -0.75 -12.63
C GLY A 315 3.02 -1.20 -12.28
N SER A 316 3.92 -1.20 -13.26
CA SER A 316 5.29 -1.70 -13.12
C SER A 316 6.24 -0.68 -12.50
N PHE A 317 6.70 -0.96 -11.27
CA PHE A 317 7.68 -0.17 -10.56
C PHE A 317 8.97 -0.96 -10.35
N ARG A 318 10.09 -0.40 -10.81
CA ARG A 318 11.40 -1.04 -10.82
C ARG A 318 12.36 -0.36 -9.85
N ARG A 319 13.09 -1.19 -9.10
CA ARG A 319 14.22 -0.78 -8.25
C ARG A 319 15.50 -1.41 -8.80
N THR A 320 16.53 -0.61 -9.03
CA THR A 320 17.86 -1.06 -9.49
C THR A 320 18.95 -0.96 -8.42
N SER A 321 18.67 -0.27 -7.31
CA SER A 321 19.55 -0.18 -6.13
C SER A 321 19.11 -1.15 -5.05
N LEU A 322 19.32 -2.46 -5.28
CA LEU A 322 19.00 -3.51 -4.31
C LEU A 322 20.09 -3.63 -3.23
N LYS A 323 19.67 -3.80 -1.97
CA LYS A 323 20.55 -3.86 -0.79
C LYS A 323 20.37 -5.18 -0.06
N GLY A 324 21.46 -5.92 0.16
CA GLY A 324 21.51 -7.11 1.02
C GLY A 324 21.97 -6.77 2.44
N ASP A 325 21.35 -5.77 3.08
CA ASP A 325 21.73 -5.24 4.40
C ASP A 325 20.59 -5.28 5.43
N SER A 326 19.54 -6.07 5.15
CA SER A 326 18.30 -6.14 5.93
C SER A 326 17.46 -4.85 5.96
N SER A 327 17.78 -3.83 5.15
CA SER A 327 16.92 -2.65 4.99
C SER A 327 15.71 -2.95 4.10
N ARG A 328 14.60 -2.23 4.35
CA ARG A 328 13.39 -2.31 3.52
C ARG A 328 13.60 -1.58 2.20
N ILE A 329 13.24 -2.22 1.11
CA ILE A 329 13.17 -1.66 -0.24
C ILE A 329 11.69 -1.57 -0.61
N LEU A 330 11.11 -0.38 -0.49
CA LEU A 330 9.69 -0.16 -0.79
C LEU A 330 9.43 -0.15 -2.30
N PHE A 331 8.26 -0.66 -2.68
CA PHE A 331 7.75 -0.68 -4.05
C PHE A 331 6.47 0.14 -4.17
N ASN A 332 5.35 -0.48 -4.54
CA ASN A 332 4.14 0.19 -5.03
C ASN A 332 3.35 0.93 -3.94
N ASN A 333 3.58 0.63 -2.67
CA ASN A 333 2.97 1.30 -1.51
C ASN A 333 3.80 1.00 -0.25
N VAL A 334 3.39 1.55 0.89
CA VAL A 334 4.08 1.41 2.18
C VAL A 334 4.17 -0.03 2.72
N TYR A 335 3.30 -0.94 2.25
CA TYR A 335 3.24 -2.34 2.68
C TYR A 335 3.87 -3.31 1.68
N THR A 336 4.21 -2.85 0.48
CA THR A 336 4.81 -3.67 -0.58
C THR A 336 6.30 -3.44 -0.59
N TYR A 337 7.07 -4.40 -0.10
CA TYR A 337 8.52 -4.25 0.03
C TYR A 337 9.26 -5.57 -0.03
N LEU A 338 10.55 -5.48 -0.35
CA LEU A 338 11.50 -6.58 -0.14
C LEU A 338 12.50 -6.21 0.95
N VAL A 339 12.92 -7.20 1.72
CA VAL A 339 14.11 -7.12 2.57
C VAL A 339 15.00 -8.30 2.22
N PHE A 340 16.23 -8.02 1.81
CA PHE A 340 17.25 -9.04 1.59
C PHE A 340 18.13 -9.10 2.85
N PRO A 341 18.10 -10.20 3.63
CA PRO A 341 18.91 -10.30 4.85
C PRO A 341 20.41 -10.14 4.61
N ASN A 342 20.89 -10.56 3.44
CA ASN A 342 22.29 -10.50 3.02
C ASN A 342 22.40 -10.51 1.48
N GLU A 343 23.59 -10.25 0.95
CA GLU A 343 23.84 -10.24 -0.51
C GLU A 343 23.51 -11.57 -1.20
N ASN A 344 23.75 -12.71 -0.53
CA ASN A 344 23.45 -14.04 -1.09
C ASN A 344 21.94 -14.23 -1.32
N SER A 345 21.10 -13.64 -0.47
CA SER A 345 19.63 -13.74 -0.61
C SER A 345 19.08 -13.07 -1.88
N LYS A 346 19.85 -12.18 -2.53
CA LYS A 346 19.49 -11.62 -3.84
C LYS A 346 19.62 -12.64 -4.98
N ASN A 347 20.40 -13.71 -4.78
CA ASN A 347 20.70 -14.70 -5.79
C ASN A 347 21.15 -14.09 -7.14
N GLY A 348 22.01 -13.06 -7.09
CA GLY A 348 22.50 -12.35 -8.26
C GLY A 348 21.55 -11.30 -8.86
N ALA A 349 20.37 -11.08 -8.28
CA ALA A 349 19.48 -9.99 -8.70
C ALA A 349 20.15 -8.62 -8.48
N SER A 350 20.17 -7.81 -9.54
CA SER A 350 20.58 -6.40 -9.52
C SER A 350 19.40 -5.46 -9.68
N GLU A 351 18.29 -5.92 -10.27
CA GLU A 351 17.03 -5.18 -10.31
C GLU A 351 15.84 -6.07 -10.03
N VAL A 352 14.81 -5.50 -9.41
CA VAL A 352 13.50 -6.13 -9.23
C VAL A 352 12.42 -5.17 -9.70
N THR A 353 11.44 -5.70 -10.43
CA THR A 353 10.23 -4.99 -10.83
C THR A 353 9.03 -5.64 -10.14
N PHE A 354 8.28 -4.85 -9.37
CA PHE A 354 6.94 -5.21 -8.94
C PHE A 354 5.93 -4.56 -9.87
N ARG A 355 5.07 -5.38 -10.48
CA ARG A 355 3.88 -4.89 -11.16
C ARG A 355 2.68 -5.15 -10.28
N VAL A 356 2.02 -4.08 -9.84
CA VAL A 356 0.82 -4.20 -9.01
C VAL A 356 -0.32 -3.43 -9.64
N LYS A 357 -1.44 -4.10 -9.92
CA LYS A 357 -2.69 -3.45 -10.32
C LYS A 357 -3.72 -3.58 -9.20
N PRO A 358 -4.00 -2.49 -8.48
CA PRO A 358 -5.09 -2.46 -7.52
C PRO A 358 -6.44 -2.72 -8.20
N ARG A 359 -7.40 -3.23 -7.43
CA ARG A 359 -8.79 -3.50 -7.84
C ARG A 359 -8.92 -4.35 -9.12
N THR A 360 -7.90 -5.14 -9.42
CA THR A 360 -7.82 -5.99 -10.62
C THR A 360 -7.62 -7.43 -10.19
N PHE A 361 -8.47 -8.34 -10.65
CA PHE A 361 -8.26 -9.76 -10.38
C PHE A 361 -7.01 -10.29 -11.09
N PRO A 362 -6.25 -11.21 -10.45
CA PRO A 362 -5.25 -12.00 -11.16
C PRO A 362 -5.86 -12.65 -12.42
N GLN A 363 -5.12 -12.62 -13.53
CA GLN A 363 -5.63 -13.04 -14.84
C GLN A 363 -5.47 -14.54 -15.11
N LEU A 364 -4.78 -15.25 -14.23
CA LEU A 364 -4.59 -16.70 -14.32
C LEU A 364 -5.80 -17.47 -13.75
N PRO A 365 -5.93 -18.78 -14.04
CA PRO A 365 -7.05 -19.59 -13.56
C PRO A 365 -7.30 -19.44 -12.06
N PHE A 366 -8.57 -19.43 -11.67
CA PHE A 366 -9.03 -19.17 -10.30
C PHE A 366 -8.62 -17.79 -9.73
N GLY A 367 -8.18 -16.84 -10.55
CA GLY A 367 -7.84 -15.49 -10.10
C GLY A 367 -9.02 -14.71 -9.52
N VAL A 368 -10.25 -14.95 -10.01
CA VAL A 368 -11.47 -14.29 -9.51
C VAL A 368 -11.84 -14.69 -8.07
N SER A 369 -11.28 -15.78 -7.54
CA SER A 369 -11.46 -16.20 -6.13
C SER A 369 -10.38 -15.63 -5.20
N LYS A 370 -9.52 -14.74 -5.71
CA LYS A 370 -8.45 -14.08 -4.96
C LYS A 370 -8.87 -12.67 -4.54
N VAL A 371 -8.05 -12.02 -3.75
CA VAL A 371 -8.11 -10.56 -3.54
C VAL A 371 -8.04 -9.87 -4.90
N ARG A 372 -8.78 -8.78 -5.07
CA ARG A 372 -8.81 -7.94 -6.28
C ARG A 372 -7.53 -7.12 -6.41
N ARG A 373 -6.38 -7.80 -6.49
CA ARG A 373 -5.07 -7.17 -6.63
C ARG A 373 -4.16 -8.09 -7.43
N GLN A 374 -3.80 -7.66 -8.64
CA GLN A 374 -2.86 -8.41 -9.48
C GLN A 374 -1.43 -8.04 -9.06
N ILE A 375 -0.57 -9.04 -8.84
CA ILE A 375 0.82 -8.85 -8.44
C ILE A 375 1.71 -9.67 -9.36
N GLN A 376 2.80 -9.09 -9.85
CA GLN A 376 3.87 -9.79 -10.54
C GLN A 376 5.19 -9.31 -9.99
N ILE A 377 6.14 -10.22 -9.82
CA ILE A 377 7.47 -9.90 -9.33
C ILE A 377 8.47 -10.50 -10.31
N PHE A 378 9.36 -9.66 -10.85
CA PHE A 378 10.40 -10.11 -11.78
C PHE A 378 11.75 -9.55 -11.36
N ALA A 379 12.75 -10.42 -11.26
CA ALA A 379 14.12 -10.05 -10.96
C ALA A 379 15.01 -10.25 -12.20
N LYS A 380 16.00 -9.37 -12.37
CA LYS A 380 17.07 -9.53 -13.38
C LYS A 380 18.45 -9.31 -12.76
N ASN A 381 19.45 -9.97 -13.34
CA ASN A 381 20.85 -9.78 -13.00
C ASN A 381 21.46 -8.59 -13.75
N SER A 382 22.73 -8.29 -13.49
CA SER A 382 23.44 -7.16 -14.09
C SER A 382 23.65 -7.28 -15.60
N LEU A 383 23.44 -8.47 -16.17
CA LEU A 383 23.45 -8.73 -17.61
C LEU A 383 22.06 -8.60 -18.25
N GLY A 384 21.04 -8.25 -17.47
CA GLY A 384 19.65 -8.14 -17.91
C GLY A 384 18.93 -9.48 -18.09
N GLN A 385 19.52 -10.59 -17.62
CA GLN A 385 18.92 -11.92 -17.67
C GLN A 385 17.99 -12.13 -16.48
N THR A 386 16.89 -12.86 -16.68
CA THR A 386 15.95 -13.20 -15.61
C THR A 386 16.65 -14.00 -14.51
N VAL A 387 16.46 -13.56 -13.27
CA VAL A 387 16.79 -14.35 -12.08
C VAL A 387 15.55 -15.16 -11.72
N PRO A 388 15.58 -16.50 -11.88
CA PRO A 388 14.37 -17.32 -11.76
C PRO A 388 13.85 -17.35 -10.32
N GLU A 389 14.73 -17.24 -9.33
CA GLU A 389 14.39 -17.29 -7.91
C GLU A 389 15.36 -16.46 -7.06
N PHE A 390 14.88 -15.98 -5.91
CA PHE A 390 15.65 -15.24 -4.90
C PHE A 390 14.97 -15.43 -3.53
N TYR A 391 15.63 -15.02 -2.44
CA TYR A 391 15.26 -15.40 -1.07
C TYR A 391 15.00 -14.20 -0.13
N PRO A 392 14.15 -13.22 -0.50
CA PRO A 392 13.86 -12.07 0.33
C PRO A 392 12.79 -12.40 1.39
N ILE A 393 12.70 -11.55 2.40
CA ILE A 393 11.44 -11.34 3.12
C ILE A 393 10.56 -10.46 2.23
N VAL A 394 9.29 -10.84 2.05
CA VAL A 394 8.33 -10.10 1.20
C VAL A 394 7.25 -9.49 2.07
N GLY A 395 7.20 -8.16 2.11
CA GLY A 395 6.03 -7.43 2.60
C GLY A 395 5.02 -7.24 1.48
N TYR A 396 3.75 -7.48 1.77
CA TYR A 396 2.66 -7.23 0.84
C TYR A 396 1.41 -6.76 1.58
N GLY A 397 0.56 -5.99 0.89
CA GLY A 397 -0.71 -5.50 1.44
C GLY A 397 -1.75 -5.23 0.36
N TRP A 398 -3.00 -5.15 0.79
CA TRP A 398 -4.16 -4.86 -0.04
C TRP A 398 -5.14 -3.97 0.74
N ARG A 399 -6.04 -3.30 0.03
CA ARG A 399 -7.09 -2.50 0.65
C ARG A 399 -8.11 -3.40 1.33
N HIS A 400 -8.31 -3.13 2.62
CA HIS A 400 -9.34 -3.74 3.44
C HIS A 400 -10.12 -2.63 4.12
N SER A 401 -11.32 -2.35 3.61
CA SER A 401 -12.10 -1.19 4.01
C SER A 401 -13.59 -1.48 4.03
N PRO A 402 -14.37 -0.85 4.92
CA PRO A 402 -15.83 -0.82 4.81
C PRO A 402 -16.33 -0.16 3.52
N ASP A 403 -15.54 0.75 2.92
CA ASP A 403 -15.86 1.37 1.64
C ASP A 403 -15.56 0.39 0.50
N THR A 404 -16.64 -0.13 -0.09
CA THR A 404 -16.60 -1.14 -1.16
C THR A 404 -16.00 -0.62 -2.48
N SER A 405 -15.89 0.70 -2.66
CA SER A 405 -15.28 1.32 -3.84
C SER A 405 -13.74 1.19 -3.86
N ILE A 406 -13.15 0.99 -2.69
CA ILE A 406 -11.70 0.81 -2.50
C ILE A 406 -11.32 -0.56 -1.96
N ASP A 407 -12.22 -1.30 -1.31
CA ASP A 407 -11.92 -2.64 -0.77
C ASP A 407 -11.47 -3.62 -1.86
N GLU A 408 -10.43 -4.39 -1.58
CA GLU A 408 -9.89 -5.42 -2.48
C GLU A 408 -10.14 -6.84 -1.96
N THR A 409 -10.63 -7.00 -0.72
CA THR A 409 -10.70 -8.27 0.02
C THR A 409 -11.55 -9.34 -0.65
N ASN A 410 -12.52 -8.93 -1.49
CA ASN A 410 -13.38 -9.83 -2.26
C ASN A 410 -14.21 -10.79 -1.39
N GLY A 411 -14.65 -10.34 -0.20
CA GLY A 411 -15.46 -11.13 0.73
C GLY A 411 -14.74 -12.35 1.33
N LEU A 412 -13.41 -12.45 1.14
CA LEU A 412 -12.61 -13.54 1.69
C LEU A 412 -12.37 -13.34 3.19
N ASP A 413 -12.16 -14.46 3.89
CA ASP A 413 -11.75 -14.45 5.30
C ASP A 413 -10.33 -13.87 5.43
N VAL A 414 -10.28 -12.62 5.85
CA VAL A 414 -9.07 -11.79 5.84
C VAL A 414 -7.91 -12.43 6.62
N TYR A 415 -8.19 -13.19 7.68
CA TYR A 415 -7.18 -13.86 8.52
C TYR A 415 -6.55 -15.09 7.84
N LYS A 416 -7.19 -15.62 6.79
CA LYS A 416 -6.72 -16.77 6.01
C LYS A 416 -5.96 -16.38 4.73
N LEU A 417 -5.87 -15.10 4.43
CA LEU A 417 -5.22 -14.61 3.23
C LEU A 417 -3.69 -14.74 3.34
N ARG A 418 -3.08 -15.32 2.31
CA ARG A 418 -1.65 -15.57 2.18
C ARG A 418 -1.16 -15.14 0.80
N LEU A 419 0.12 -14.80 0.66
CA LEU A 419 0.74 -14.57 -0.64
C LEU A 419 0.96 -15.93 -1.33
N GLN A 420 0.49 -16.00 -2.56
CA GLN A 420 0.56 -17.21 -3.38
C GLN A 420 1.27 -16.89 -4.69
N TRP A 421 2.03 -17.85 -5.19
CA TRP A 421 2.64 -17.80 -6.51
C TRP A 421 2.01 -18.87 -7.41
N TRP A 422 2.03 -18.63 -8.71
CA TRP A 422 1.51 -19.58 -9.69
C TRP A 422 2.61 -20.53 -10.18
N ASN A 423 2.46 -21.82 -9.93
CA ASN A 423 3.45 -22.83 -10.34
C ASN A 423 3.28 -23.41 -11.76
N GLY A 424 2.41 -22.80 -12.57
CA GLY A 424 2.03 -23.32 -13.89
C GLY A 424 0.72 -24.09 -13.88
N SER A 425 0.25 -24.57 -12.72
CA SER A 425 -0.97 -25.37 -12.59
C SER A 425 -1.92 -24.87 -11.52
N THR A 426 -1.39 -24.40 -10.38
CA THR A 426 -2.14 -24.03 -9.19
C THR A 426 -1.45 -22.89 -8.45
N TRP A 427 -2.23 -22.19 -7.62
CA TRP A 427 -1.72 -21.20 -6.68
C TRP A 427 -1.19 -21.89 -5.43
N VAL A 428 0.06 -21.65 -5.10
CA VAL A 428 0.74 -22.25 -3.94
C VAL A 428 1.28 -21.15 -3.04
N ASN A 429 1.21 -21.33 -1.71
CA ASN A 429 1.71 -20.35 -0.76
C ASN A 429 3.23 -20.18 -0.96
N VAL A 430 3.72 -18.94 -0.87
CA VAL A 430 5.15 -18.63 -1.10
C VAL A 430 6.04 -19.15 0.03
N GLY A 431 5.53 -19.16 1.27
CA GLY A 431 6.25 -19.68 2.42
C GLY A 431 5.49 -19.46 3.72
N ASP A 432 6.21 -19.54 4.83
CA ASP A 432 5.67 -19.23 6.14
C ASP A 432 5.43 -17.73 6.28
N GLU A 433 4.31 -17.36 6.89
CA GLU A 433 3.87 -15.98 7.03
C GLU A 433 3.48 -15.66 8.47
N ASP A 434 3.45 -14.38 8.80
CA ASP A 434 2.93 -13.90 10.08
C ASP A 434 1.39 -13.85 10.11
N VAL A 435 0.85 -13.41 11.24
CA VAL A 435 -0.59 -13.10 11.36
C VAL A 435 -0.87 -11.82 10.57
N VAL A 436 -1.93 -11.82 9.77
CA VAL A 436 -2.39 -10.65 9.04
C VAL A 436 -2.60 -9.47 10.01
N GLN A 437 -2.00 -8.34 9.66
CA GLN A 437 -2.05 -7.09 10.40
C GLN A 437 -2.97 -6.09 9.70
N PHE A 438 -3.43 -5.08 10.45
CA PHE A 438 -4.39 -4.10 9.97
C PHE A 438 -3.93 -2.68 10.29
N ASP A 439 -3.96 -1.82 9.27
CA ASP A 439 -3.96 -0.37 9.43
C ASP A 439 -5.38 0.12 9.13
N THR A 440 -6.19 0.15 10.17
CA THR A 440 -7.61 0.51 10.11
C THR A 440 -7.83 1.98 9.79
N LEU A 441 -6.84 2.85 10.06
CA LEU A 441 -6.93 4.28 9.78
C LEU A 441 -6.87 4.54 8.28
N ASN A 442 -6.00 3.83 7.56
CA ASN A 442 -5.80 4.03 6.12
C ASN A 442 -6.45 2.94 5.24
N GLY A 443 -7.14 1.97 5.86
CA GLY A 443 -7.91 0.93 5.17
C GLY A 443 -7.04 -0.15 4.51
N TRP A 444 -6.01 -0.62 5.22
CA TRP A 444 -5.09 -1.65 4.73
C TRP A 444 -5.10 -2.89 5.60
N ALA A 445 -5.02 -4.04 4.94
CA ALA A 445 -4.54 -5.28 5.54
C ALA A 445 -3.22 -5.66 4.89
N TYR A 446 -2.29 -6.20 5.68
CA TYR A 446 -0.95 -6.54 5.21
C TYR A 446 -0.38 -7.72 5.97
N ASN A 447 0.60 -8.37 5.36
CA ASN A 447 1.33 -9.46 5.99
C ASN A 447 2.76 -9.55 5.43
N VAL A 448 3.53 -10.48 5.98
CA VAL A 448 4.94 -10.67 5.64
C VAL A 448 5.23 -12.15 5.44
N VAL A 449 5.86 -12.47 4.30
CA VAL A 449 6.50 -13.77 4.06
C VAL A 449 7.86 -13.79 4.73
N LYS A 450 8.10 -14.77 5.60
CA LYS A 450 9.31 -14.90 6.42
C LYS A 450 10.54 -15.25 5.57
N SER A 451 11.70 -14.95 6.14
CA SER A 451 13.00 -15.23 5.53
C SER A 451 13.19 -16.72 5.29
N GLY A 452 13.96 -17.05 4.23
CA GLY A 452 14.22 -18.43 3.81
C GLY A 452 13.23 -18.97 2.78
N SER A 453 12.14 -18.27 2.52
CA SER A 453 11.17 -18.62 1.49
C SER A 453 11.71 -18.32 0.08
N GLN A 454 11.52 -19.26 -0.85
CA GLN A 454 11.89 -19.11 -2.25
C GLN A 454 10.85 -18.24 -2.96
N VAL A 455 11.27 -17.09 -3.49
CA VAL A 455 10.43 -16.21 -4.31
C VAL A 455 10.83 -16.37 -5.76
N GLN A 456 9.90 -16.86 -6.58
CA GLN A 456 10.13 -17.03 -8.02
C GLN A 456 9.76 -15.78 -8.80
N SER A 457 10.46 -15.50 -9.90
CA SER A 457 10.03 -14.48 -10.85
C SER A 457 8.76 -14.95 -11.58
N GLY A 458 7.64 -14.25 -11.43
CA GLY A 458 6.36 -14.66 -12.02
C GLY A 458 5.12 -13.95 -11.47
N GLU A 459 3.98 -14.64 -11.58
CA GLU A 459 2.65 -14.16 -11.17
C GLU A 459 2.35 -14.53 -9.72
N PHE A 460 1.78 -13.57 -9.00
CA PHE A 460 1.39 -13.68 -7.60
C PHE A 460 -0.06 -13.25 -7.39
N ALA A 461 -0.67 -13.79 -6.36
CA ALA A 461 -1.99 -13.42 -5.90
C ALA A 461 -2.05 -13.47 -4.37
N ILE A 462 -3.02 -12.78 -3.79
CA ILE A 462 -3.35 -12.94 -2.38
C ILE A 462 -4.64 -13.73 -2.33
N GLY A 463 -4.61 -14.90 -1.70
CA GLY A 463 -5.76 -15.78 -1.64
C GLY A 463 -5.83 -16.50 -0.32
N SER A 464 -7.00 -17.04 -0.02
CA SER A 464 -7.11 -17.99 1.09
C SER A 464 -6.09 -19.10 0.85
N SER A 465 -5.23 -19.36 1.84
CA SER A 465 -4.48 -20.61 1.86
C SER A 465 -5.47 -21.75 1.63
N PHE A 466 -5.13 -22.74 0.81
CA PHE A 466 -5.87 -24.00 0.81
C PHE A 466 -5.92 -24.50 2.24
N TYR A 467 -7.05 -24.25 2.88
CA TYR A 467 -7.37 -24.75 4.18
C TYR A 467 -7.87 -26.15 3.86
N GLN A 468 -7.05 -27.16 4.14
CA GLN A 468 -7.62 -28.49 4.20
C GLN A 468 -8.58 -28.48 5.37
N PRO A 469 -9.89 -28.67 5.12
CA PRO A 469 -10.88 -28.64 6.18
C PRO A 469 -10.40 -29.60 7.25
N LEU A 470 -10.56 -29.19 8.51
CA LEU A 470 -10.39 -30.17 9.57
C LEU A 470 -11.29 -31.37 9.25
N ALA A 471 -10.74 -32.57 9.30
CA ALA A 471 -11.49 -33.80 9.16
C ALA A 471 -11.23 -34.65 10.41
N PHE A 472 -12.26 -34.76 11.25
CA PHE A 472 -12.23 -35.51 12.48
C PHE A 472 -13.05 -36.80 12.35
N LYS A 473 -12.42 -37.93 12.66
CA LYS A 473 -13.08 -39.23 12.79
C LYS A 473 -12.93 -39.72 14.21
N ALA A 474 -14.04 -40.11 14.81
CA ALA A 474 -14.04 -40.80 16.09
C ALA A 474 -14.73 -42.16 15.99
N LYS A 475 -14.20 -43.10 16.75
CA LYS A 475 -14.83 -44.39 16.99
C LYS A 475 -14.96 -44.63 18.49
N ALA A 476 -16.14 -45.03 18.92
CA ALA A 476 -16.42 -45.48 20.29
C ALA A 476 -17.37 -46.70 20.22
N LEU A 477 -17.38 -47.53 21.25
CA LEU A 477 -18.34 -48.62 21.39
C LEU A 477 -19.05 -48.48 22.74
N LEU A 478 -20.30 -48.89 22.80
CA LEU A 478 -21.15 -48.85 23.99
C LEU A 478 -21.35 -50.28 24.48
N GLU A 479 -20.95 -50.55 25.72
CA GLU A 479 -21.18 -51.87 26.35
C GLU A 479 -22.66 -52.25 26.31
N GLY A 480 -23.54 -51.29 26.58
CA GLY A 480 -24.98 -51.46 26.58
C GLY A 480 -25.50 -52.08 25.29
N ALA A 481 -25.18 -51.47 24.15
CA ALA A 481 -25.65 -51.90 22.83
C ALA A 481 -24.87 -53.09 22.24
N TRP A 482 -23.73 -53.50 22.80
CA TRP A 482 -22.87 -54.51 22.19
C TRP A 482 -23.50 -55.91 22.21
N ARG A 483 -23.65 -56.54 21.03
CA ARG A 483 -24.20 -57.90 20.85
C ARG A 483 -23.43 -58.64 19.75
N ASN A 484 -22.79 -59.77 20.09
CA ASN A 484 -22.24 -60.72 19.12
C ASN A 484 -21.39 -60.11 17.97
N GLY A 485 -20.58 -59.08 18.25
CA GLY A 485 -19.62 -58.51 17.30
C GLY A 485 -20.00 -57.14 16.70
N SER A 486 -21.21 -56.62 16.96
CA SER A 486 -21.61 -55.25 16.60
C SER A 486 -22.51 -54.63 17.66
N MET A 487 -22.78 -53.32 17.55
CA MET A 487 -23.79 -52.67 18.39
C MET A 487 -25.18 -52.81 17.78
N ALA A 488 -26.17 -53.15 18.60
CA ALA A 488 -27.56 -53.21 18.22
C ALA A 488 -28.14 -51.80 18.07
N ASN A 489 -28.96 -51.61 17.03
CA ASN A 489 -29.69 -50.38 16.74
C ASN A 489 -31.19 -50.53 16.98
N ASP A 490 -31.56 -51.22 18.07
CA ASP A 490 -32.96 -51.60 18.35
C ASP A 490 -33.85 -50.37 18.55
N LEU A 491 -33.36 -49.33 19.24
CA LEU A 491 -34.05 -48.04 19.36
C LEU A 491 -34.42 -47.45 17.99
N ARG A 492 -33.50 -47.46 17.03
CA ARG A 492 -33.76 -46.97 15.67
C ARG A 492 -34.75 -47.87 14.92
N LYS A 493 -34.64 -49.19 15.04
CA LYS A 493 -35.56 -50.14 14.39
C LYS A 493 -37.00 -50.03 14.91
N ARG A 494 -37.15 -49.65 16.18
CA ARG A 494 -38.44 -49.38 16.83
C ARG A 494 -38.93 -47.93 16.68
N ASN A 495 -38.19 -47.08 15.97
CA ASN A 495 -38.46 -45.63 15.85
C ASN A 495 -38.58 -44.91 17.21
N LEU A 496 -37.78 -45.32 18.20
CA LEU A 496 -37.77 -44.74 19.54
C LEU A 496 -36.77 -43.58 19.66
N ILE A 497 -35.76 -43.48 18.79
CA ILE A 497 -34.80 -42.37 18.82
C ILE A 497 -35.52 -41.05 18.47
N PRO A 498 -35.51 -40.03 19.35
CA PRO A 498 -36.12 -38.75 19.06
C PRO A 498 -35.42 -38.03 17.89
N ASN A 499 -36.20 -37.38 17.03
CA ASN A 499 -35.68 -36.53 15.94
C ASN A 499 -34.92 -35.29 16.45
N THR A 500 -35.17 -34.89 17.70
CA THR A 500 -34.43 -33.84 18.42
C THR A 500 -33.84 -34.43 19.69
N PRO A 501 -32.54 -34.24 19.99
CA PRO A 501 -31.94 -34.75 21.21
C PRO A 501 -32.70 -34.26 22.46
N PRO A 502 -33.07 -35.15 23.39
CA PRO A 502 -33.87 -34.79 24.55
C PRO A 502 -33.09 -33.88 25.50
N ASP A 503 -33.81 -33.10 26.30
CA ASP A 503 -33.22 -32.14 27.24
C ASP A 503 -32.73 -32.82 28.53
N VAL A 504 -31.73 -33.68 28.37
CA VAL A 504 -31.11 -34.50 29.43
C VAL A 504 -29.60 -34.52 29.23
N PHE A 505 -28.85 -34.78 30.29
CA PHE A 505 -27.40 -34.94 30.19
C PHE A 505 -27.05 -36.16 29.31
N PRO A 506 -26.01 -36.08 28.44
CA PRO A 506 -25.16 -34.93 28.16
C PRO A 506 -25.68 -34.01 27.04
N TYR A 507 -26.82 -34.31 26.41
CA TYR A 507 -27.33 -33.57 25.26
C TYR A 507 -27.66 -32.09 25.57
N ASN A 508 -28.04 -31.80 26.81
CA ASN A 508 -28.26 -30.44 27.30
C ASN A 508 -27.00 -29.57 27.39
N LEU A 509 -25.80 -30.15 27.19
CA LEU A 509 -24.55 -29.40 27.12
C LEU A 509 -24.37 -28.69 25.77
N ASP A 510 -25.05 -29.14 24.71
CA ASP A 510 -24.99 -28.52 23.38
C ASP A 510 -25.92 -27.29 23.35
N PRO A 511 -25.38 -26.05 23.25
CA PRO A 511 -26.20 -24.85 23.25
C PRO A 511 -27.17 -24.78 22.06
N GLN A 512 -26.93 -25.57 21.01
CA GLN A 512 -27.78 -25.63 19.82
C GLN A 512 -28.80 -26.77 19.88
N ARG A 513 -28.86 -27.57 20.96
CA ARG A 513 -29.70 -28.78 21.09
C ARG A 513 -31.13 -28.58 20.57
N SER A 514 -31.81 -27.52 20.98
CA SER A 514 -33.21 -27.24 20.63
C SER A 514 -33.43 -26.93 19.14
N SER A 515 -32.36 -26.60 18.40
CA SER A 515 -32.40 -26.36 16.95
C SER A 515 -32.05 -27.60 16.12
N ILE A 516 -31.68 -28.71 16.78
CA ILE A 516 -31.34 -29.97 16.10
C ILE A 516 -32.63 -30.73 15.80
N TYR A 517 -32.89 -30.97 14.52
CA TYR A 517 -33.97 -31.83 14.05
C TYR A 517 -33.46 -32.70 12.89
N VAL A 518 -33.58 -34.02 13.02
CA VAL A 518 -33.14 -35.00 12.03
C VAL A 518 -34.28 -35.96 11.73
N ASP A 519 -34.70 -36.01 10.46
CA ASP A 519 -35.77 -36.90 9.99
C ASP A 519 -35.53 -37.25 8.51
N PRO A 520 -35.39 -38.53 8.13
CA PRO A 520 -35.36 -39.71 9.00
C PRO A 520 -34.00 -39.90 9.71
N ILE A 521 -34.01 -40.55 10.88
CA ILE A 521 -32.79 -41.01 11.55
C ILE A 521 -32.09 -42.10 10.69
N PRO A 522 -30.77 -41.97 10.39
CA PRO A 522 -30.09 -42.94 9.53
C PRO A 522 -30.11 -44.39 10.04
N ASP A 523 -30.14 -45.34 9.11
CA ASP A 523 -30.37 -46.78 9.38
C ASP A 523 -29.33 -47.43 10.30
N SER A 524 -28.10 -46.94 10.29
CA SER A 524 -27.00 -47.47 11.08
C SER A 524 -26.88 -46.85 12.48
N VAL A 525 -27.72 -45.89 12.84
CA VAL A 525 -27.66 -45.20 14.14
C VAL A 525 -28.06 -46.12 15.28
N VAL A 526 -27.21 -46.18 16.30
CA VAL A 526 -27.50 -46.79 17.60
C VAL A 526 -28.13 -45.73 18.51
N ASP A 527 -27.51 -44.55 18.60
CA ASP A 527 -27.96 -43.51 19.53
C ASP A 527 -27.36 -42.11 19.26
N TRP A 528 -27.87 -41.09 19.97
CA TRP A 528 -27.27 -39.76 20.08
C TRP A 528 -26.03 -39.78 20.98
N VAL A 529 -24.99 -39.03 20.60
CA VAL A 529 -23.73 -38.89 21.35
C VAL A 529 -23.24 -37.45 21.35
N VAL A 530 -22.57 -37.04 22.42
CA VAL A 530 -21.96 -35.70 22.55
C VAL A 530 -20.45 -35.80 22.51
N ILE A 531 -19.83 -34.95 21.69
CA ILE A 531 -18.39 -34.76 21.63
C ILE A 531 -18.06 -33.40 22.26
N GLN A 532 -17.06 -33.38 23.12
CA GLN A 532 -16.44 -32.13 23.60
C GLN A 532 -15.01 -32.02 23.09
N PHE A 533 -14.68 -30.87 22.52
CA PHE A 533 -13.31 -30.48 22.21
C PHE A 533 -12.85 -29.46 23.25
N ARG A 534 -11.94 -29.87 24.13
CA ARG A 534 -11.44 -29.08 25.26
C ARG A 534 -10.04 -28.54 24.97
N ARG A 535 -9.81 -27.24 25.14
CA ARG A 535 -8.49 -26.60 24.91
C ARG A 535 -7.46 -27.00 25.97
N THR A 536 -7.95 -27.30 27.16
CA THR A 536 -7.23 -27.87 28.30
C THR A 536 -8.07 -28.99 28.88
N LEU A 537 -7.47 -29.92 29.62
CA LEU A 537 -8.20 -31.05 30.18
C LEU A 537 -9.47 -30.65 31.00
N THR A 538 -9.38 -29.54 31.74
CA THR A 538 -10.47 -28.96 32.57
C THR A 538 -11.05 -27.69 31.94
N ASP A 539 -11.16 -27.60 30.61
CA ASP A 539 -11.70 -26.42 29.91
C ASP A 539 -13.13 -26.11 30.40
N PRO A 540 -13.40 -24.92 30.98
CA PRO A 540 -14.73 -24.58 31.49
C PRO A 540 -15.74 -24.27 30.37
N LYS A 541 -15.29 -24.10 29.12
CA LYS A 541 -16.14 -23.76 27.96
C LYS A 541 -15.70 -24.54 26.72
N PRO A 542 -15.81 -25.88 26.73
CA PRO A 542 -15.42 -26.68 25.59
C PRO A 542 -16.33 -26.43 24.39
N ILE A 543 -15.84 -26.74 23.19
CA ILE A 543 -16.68 -26.79 22.00
C ILE A 543 -17.48 -28.07 22.07
N VAL A 544 -18.82 -27.96 22.01
CA VAL A 544 -19.73 -29.10 22.14
C VAL A 544 -20.38 -29.39 20.79
N TYR A 545 -20.43 -30.67 20.41
CA TYR A 545 -21.12 -31.12 19.20
C TYR A 545 -21.93 -32.39 19.47
N THR A 546 -23.24 -32.32 19.20
CA THR A 546 -24.13 -33.50 19.23
C THR A 546 -24.26 -34.13 17.85
N GLY A 547 -23.97 -35.44 17.76
CA GLY A 547 -24.09 -36.28 16.56
C GLY A 547 -24.62 -37.67 16.89
N PHE A 548 -24.37 -38.66 16.01
CA PHE A 548 -24.82 -40.03 16.21
C PHE A 548 -23.66 -41.02 16.34
N ILE A 549 -23.87 -42.08 17.10
CA ILE A 549 -23.01 -43.26 17.11
C ILE A 549 -23.65 -44.39 16.30
N THR A 550 -22.88 -45.05 15.44
CA THR A 550 -23.37 -46.08 14.52
C THR A 550 -23.10 -47.50 15.02
N THR A 551 -23.73 -48.52 14.41
CA THR A 551 -23.56 -49.94 14.77
C THR A 551 -22.10 -50.45 14.73
N ASN A 552 -21.25 -49.78 13.94
CA ASN A 552 -19.81 -50.07 13.82
C ASN A 552 -18.93 -49.20 14.75
N GLY A 553 -19.56 -48.32 15.53
CA GLY A 553 -18.91 -47.43 16.49
C GLY A 553 -18.44 -46.09 15.94
N ASN A 554 -18.59 -45.83 14.64
CA ASN A 554 -18.23 -44.53 14.07
C ASN A 554 -19.19 -43.45 14.60
N ILE A 555 -18.63 -42.31 14.98
CA ILE A 555 -19.39 -41.12 15.32
C ILE A 555 -19.56 -40.26 14.06
N ILE A 556 -20.81 -40.01 13.68
CA ILE A 556 -21.20 -39.33 12.44
C ILE A 556 -21.99 -38.06 12.73
N GLY A 557 -22.02 -37.17 11.75
CA GLY A 557 -22.84 -35.97 11.80
C GLY A 557 -24.34 -36.27 11.64
N ARG A 558 -25.13 -35.22 11.84
CA ARG A 558 -26.60 -35.26 11.85
C ARG A 558 -27.21 -35.70 10.51
N ASN A 559 -26.46 -35.56 9.41
CA ASN A 559 -26.86 -36.00 8.06
C ASN A 559 -25.97 -37.12 7.52
N GLY A 560 -25.26 -37.84 8.38
CA GLY A 560 -24.37 -38.94 7.98
C GLY A 560 -22.95 -38.54 7.65
N GLU A 561 -22.52 -37.33 8.00
CA GLU A 561 -21.17 -36.84 7.70
C GLU A 561 -20.09 -37.64 8.46
N TYR A 562 -19.12 -38.19 7.72
CA TYR A 562 -17.98 -38.92 8.27
C TYR A 562 -16.81 -38.84 7.27
N PRO A 563 -15.76 -38.01 7.50
CA PRO A 563 -15.43 -37.29 8.73
C PRO A 563 -16.33 -36.09 9.05
N LEU A 564 -16.32 -35.66 10.32
CA LEU A 564 -16.86 -34.36 10.75
C LEU A 564 -15.88 -33.25 10.35
N THR A 565 -16.40 -32.12 9.85
CA THR A 565 -15.58 -31.02 9.33
C THR A 565 -15.94 -29.66 9.89
N ASP A 566 -15.20 -28.62 9.49
CA ASP A 566 -15.44 -27.23 9.87
C ASP A 566 -16.83 -26.70 9.49
N SER A 567 -17.54 -27.36 8.56
CA SER A 567 -18.94 -27.01 8.28
C SER A 567 -19.89 -27.44 9.40
N GLN A 568 -19.51 -28.45 10.20
CA GLN A 568 -20.29 -28.93 11.34
C GLN A 568 -19.80 -28.34 12.67
N ILE A 569 -18.49 -28.21 12.85
CA ILE A 569 -17.87 -27.85 14.14
C ILE A 569 -17.04 -26.57 13.95
N ARG A 570 -17.32 -25.54 14.75
CA ARG A 570 -16.58 -24.28 14.71
C ARG A 570 -15.41 -24.31 15.70
N PHE A 571 -14.23 -24.64 15.20
CA PHE A 571 -12.99 -24.60 15.99
C PHE A 571 -12.47 -23.17 16.19
N ASP A 572 -11.78 -22.94 17.30
CA ASP A 572 -11.17 -21.66 17.60
C ASP A 572 -9.99 -21.37 16.67
N SER A 573 -9.88 -20.13 16.22
CA SER A 573 -8.72 -19.67 15.46
C SER A 573 -7.46 -19.72 16.34
N GLY A 574 -6.39 -20.31 15.81
CA GLY A 574 -5.09 -20.37 16.49
C GLY A 574 -4.88 -21.58 17.41
N TYR A 575 -5.88 -22.45 17.60
CA TYR A 575 -5.74 -23.71 18.34
C TYR A 575 -5.74 -24.91 17.38
N SER A 576 -4.77 -25.81 17.56
CA SER A 576 -4.68 -27.06 16.82
C SER A 576 -4.75 -28.30 17.71
N ASN A 577 -4.61 -28.19 19.02
CA ASN A 577 -4.54 -29.34 19.93
C ASN A 577 -5.72 -29.30 20.90
N TYR A 578 -6.47 -30.40 20.98
CA TYR A 578 -7.64 -30.51 21.85
C TYR A 578 -7.66 -31.84 22.59
N TYR A 579 -8.03 -31.82 23.87
CA TYR A 579 -8.49 -33.03 24.55
C TYR A 579 -9.92 -33.32 24.07
N ILE A 580 -10.17 -34.55 23.63
CA ILE A 580 -11.46 -34.92 23.03
C ILE A 580 -12.19 -35.85 23.98
N ALA A 581 -13.40 -35.46 24.40
CA ALA A 581 -14.24 -36.28 25.27
C ALA A 581 -15.49 -36.77 24.55
N ILE A 582 -15.88 -38.02 24.83
CA ILE A 582 -17.11 -38.66 24.35
C ILE A 582 -18.03 -38.88 25.55
N LEU A 583 -19.25 -38.36 25.44
CA LEU A 583 -20.28 -38.45 26.47
C LEU A 583 -21.53 -39.10 25.89
N HIS A 584 -22.17 -39.95 26.68
CA HIS A 584 -23.41 -40.64 26.34
C HIS A 584 -24.35 -40.66 27.55
N ARG A 585 -25.68 -40.78 27.35
CA ARG A 585 -26.68 -40.58 28.40
C ARG A 585 -26.71 -41.61 29.54
N ASN A 586 -26.11 -42.77 29.33
CA ASN A 586 -26.21 -43.95 30.22
C ASN A 586 -24.85 -44.70 30.33
N HIS A 587 -23.76 -44.07 29.90
CA HIS A 587 -22.41 -44.64 29.96
C HIS A 587 -21.43 -43.62 30.55
N LEU A 588 -20.41 -44.11 31.26
CA LEU A 588 -19.34 -43.28 31.78
C LEU A 588 -18.59 -42.58 30.63
N ALA A 589 -18.47 -41.26 30.75
CA ALA A 589 -17.74 -40.44 29.78
C ALA A 589 -16.24 -40.76 29.79
N VAL A 590 -15.59 -40.56 28.63
CA VAL A 590 -14.15 -40.79 28.43
C VAL A 590 -13.52 -39.59 27.73
N VAL A 591 -12.23 -39.35 27.97
CA VAL A 591 -11.43 -38.30 27.31
C VAL A 591 -10.09 -38.87 26.86
N THR A 592 -9.49 -38.26 25.85
CA THR A 592 -8.13 -38.63 25.42
C THR A 592 -7.10 -38.40 26.53
N GLU A 593 -6.12 -39.30 26.65
CA GLU A 593 -5.02 -39.18 27.63
C GLU A 593 -4.13 -37.96 27.30
N GLU A 594 -3.87 -37.74 26.01
CA GLU A 594 -3.08 -36.63 25.47
C GLU A 594 -3.94 -35.77 24.51
N PRO A 595 -3.58 -34.50 24.29
CA PRO A 595 -4.31 -33.66 23.35
C PRO A 595 -4.06 -34.14 21.91
N VAL A 596 -5.13 -34.24 21.14
CA VAL A 596 -5.12 -34.67 19.75
C VAL A 596 -4.79 -33.49 18.86
N ASP A 597 -3.78 -33.67 18.01
CA ASP A 597 -3.39 -32.69 16.99
C ASP A 597 -4.41 -32.71 15.84
N LEU A 598 -5.29 -31.72 15.89
CA LEU A 598 -6.25 -31.31 14.87
C LEU A 598 -5.64 -30.23 13.95
N SER A 599 -4.31 -30.10 13.87
CA SER A 599 -3.66 -29.22 12.88
C SER A 599 -4.06 -29.64 11.47
N ARG A 600 -4.18 -28.63 10.60
CA ARG A 600 -4.69 -28.73 9.22
C ARG A 600 -3.68 -29.42 8.30
N LYS A 601 -3.38 -30.68 8.59
CA LYS A 601 -2.49 -31.55 7.84
C LYS A 601 -3.31 -32.35 6.81
N LEU A 602 -2.62 -32.88 5.79
CA LEU A 602 -3.13 -33.71 4.68
C LEU A 602 -3.90 -34.99 5.08
N VAL A 603 -4.15 -35.23 6.37
CA VAL A 603 -4.64 -36.51 6.90
C VAL A 603 -5.73 -36.27 7.96
N ASP A 604 -6.82 -37.04 7.89
CA ASP A 604 -7.90 -37.02 8.87
C ASP A 604 -7.37 -37.40 10.27
N ALA A 605 -7.68 -36.59 11.28
CA ALA A 605 -7.41 -36.96 12.67
C ALA A 605 -8.40 -38.05 13.09
N THR A 606 -7.90 -39.26 13.32
CA THR A 606 -8.70 -40.42 13.72
C THR A 606 -8.42 -40.78 15.17
N VAL A 607 -9.45 -40.75 16.02
CA VAL A 607 -9.37 -41.15 17.42
C VAL A 607 -10.25 -42.37 17.65
N ASP A 608 -9.64 -43.44 18.13
CA ASP A 608 -10.33 -44.71 18.39
C ASP A 608 -10.39 -44.96 19.90
N PHE A 609 -11.51 -44.63 20.53
CA PHE A 609 -11.76 -44.81 21.96
C PHE A 609 -11.92 -46.29 22.36
N THR A 610 -11.85 -47.22 21.40
CA THR A 610 -11.76 -48.66 21.70
C THR A 610 -10.34 -49.12 22.05
N LYS A 611 -9.35 -48.21 21.94
CA LYS A 611 -7.95 -48.42 22.28
C LYS A 611 -7.62 -47.78 23.63
N PRO A 612 -7.43 -48.57 24.70
CA PRO A 612 -7.20 -48.04 26.05
C PRO A 612 -6.00 -47.09 26.15
N GLU A 613 -4.96 -47.28 25.35
CA GLU A 613 -3.77 -46.43 25.34
C GLU A 613 -4.03 -44.98 24.92
N LEU A 614 -5.16 -44.69 24.26
CA LEU A 614 -5.55 -43.34 23.86
C LEU A 614 -6.45 -42.63 24.89
N VAL A 615 -6.95 -43.35 25.88
CA VAL A 615 -8.01 -42.88 26.80
C VAL A 615 -7.46 -42.65 28.20
N MET A 616 -7.82 -41.51 28.79
CA MET A 616 -7.45 -41.17 30.17
C MET A 616 -7.96 -42.22 31.16
N GLY A 617 -7.06 -42.75 31.98
CA GLY A 617 -7.37 -43.86 32.90
C GLY A 617 -7.23 -45.25 32.28
N ARG A 618 -6.91 -45.32 30.98
CA ARG A 618 -6.60 -46.53 30.22
C ARG A 618 -7.68 -47.61 30.35
N GLU A 619 -7.31 -48.86 30.60
CA GLU A 619 -8.24 -49.97 30.78
C GLU A 619 -9.22 -49.76 31.95
N ASN A 620 -8.90 -48.91 32.92
CA ASN A 620 -9.81 -48.60 34.02
C ASN A 620 -10.97 -47.67 33.62
N ALA A 621 -10.85 -46.96 32.51
CA ALA A 621 -11.90 -46.10 31.98
C ALA A 621 -12.88 -46.85 31.05
N LEU A 622 -12.56 -48.09 30.67
CA LEU A 622 -13.27 -48.83 29.62
C LEU A 622 -13.70 -50.22 30.09
N ARG A 623 -14.58 -50.87 29.32
CA ARG A 623 -15.02 -52.26 29.51
C ARG A 623 -14.50 -53.15 28.37
N PRO A 624 -13.88 -54.31 28.66
CA PRO A 624 -13.60 -55.30 27.63
C PRO A 624 -14.91 -55.94 27.13
N LEU A 625 -15.19 -55.83 25.84
CA LEU A 625 -16.42 -56.30 25.19
C LEU A 625 -16.25 -57.65 24.48
N ALA A 626 -15.08 -57.88 23.89
CA ALA A 626 -14.79 -59.10 23.15
C ALA A 626 -13.27 -59.36 23.06
N LYS A 627 -12.90 -60.62 22.85
CA LYS A 627 -11.54 -60.98 22.44
C LYS A 627 -11.47 -61.04 20.91
N THR A 628 -10.52 -60.32 20.33
CA THR A 628 -10.24 -60.29 18.89
C THR A 628 -8.86 -60.87 18.61
N PRO A 629 -8.52 -61.20 17.34
CA PRO A 629 -7.15 -61.59 16.97
C PRO A 629 -6.09 -60.55 17.35
N ASN A 630 -6.48 -59.28 17.47
CA ASN A 630 -5.58 -58.15 17.74
C ASN A 630 -5.57 -57.74 19.22
N GLY A 631 -6.22 -58.50 20.12
CA GLY A 631 -6.34 -58.19 21.55
C GLY A 631 -7.78 -58.01 22.02
N LEU A 632 -7.95 -57.44 23.21
CA LEU A 632 -9.27 -57.13 23.75
C LEU A 632 -9.84 -55.89 23.06
N LEU A 633 -11.11 -55.96 22.66
CA LEU A 633 -11.87 -54.83 22.18
C LEU A 633 -12.57 -54.17 23.36
N PHE A 634 -12.48 -52.85 23.45
CA PHE A 634 -13.05 -52.08 24.55
C PHE A 634 -14.20 -51.17 24.11
N GLY A 635 -15.08 -50.85 25.05
CA GLY A 635 -16.11 -49.82 24.91
C GLY A 635 -16.31 -49.03 26.19
N LEU A 636 -17.12 -47.98 26.11
CA LEU A 636 -17.57 -47.19 27.25
C LEU A 636 -18.37 -48.10 28.18
N ILE A 637 -18.25 -47.81 29.47
CA ILE A 637 -18.85 -48.60 30.55
C ILE A 637 -20.30 -48.16 30.72
N SER A 638 -21.24 -49.10 30.65
CA SER A 638 -22.66 -48.82 30.83
C SER A 638 -23.06 -48.79 32.31
N GLY A 639 -24.01 -47.94 32.67
CA GLY A 639 -24.68 -47.98 33.98
C GLY A 639 -24.69 -46.69 34.80
N ASP A 640 -24.10 -45.60 34.30
CA ASP A 640 -24.19 -44.24 34.87
C ASP A 640 -25.39 -43.54 34.23
N ILE A 641 -26.54 -43.60 34.87
CA ILE A 641 -27.82 -43.10 34.32
C ILE A 641 -28.12 -41.68 34.74
N ASN A 642 -27.50 -41.21 35.83
CA ASN A 642 -27.73 -39.87 36.37
C ASN A 642 -26.67 -38.87 35.86
N GLY A 643 -25.59 -39.36 35.22
CA GLY A 643 -24.54 -38.56 34.62
C GLY A 643 -23.59 -37.91 35.62
N ASP A 644 -23.50 -38.44 36.85
CA ASP A 644 -22.62 -37.91 37.89
C ASP A 644 -21.17 -38.42 37.78
N GLY A 645 -20.93 -39.35 36.84
CA GLY A 645 -19.61 -39.91 36.56
C GLY A 645 -19.22 -41.05 37.48
N VAL A 646 -20.13 -41.61 38.30
CA VAL A 646 -19.88 -42.76 39.16
C VAL A 646 -21.05 -43.74 39.05
N ILE A 647 -20.75 -45.03 38.88
CA ILE A 647 -21.80 -46.06 38.86
C ILE A 647 -22.03 -46.56 40.29
N ASP A 648 -23.17 -46.23 40.89
CA ASP A 648 -23.46 -46.55 42.28
C ASP A 648 -24.90 -47.06 42.53
N LEU A 649 -25.34 -46.99 43.80
CA LEU A 649 -26.66 -47.47 44.21
C LEU A 649 -27.79 -46.57 43.69
N PHE A 650 -27.55 -45.27 43.48
CA PHE A 650 -28.55 -44.35 42.95
C PHE A 650 -28.92 -44.71 41.52
N ASP A 651 -27.94 -45.10 40.70
CA ASP A 651 -28.20 -45.61 39.35
C ASP A 651 -29.08 -46.86 39.37
N GLN A 652 -28.72 -47.81 40.25
CA GLN A 652 -29.41 -49.09 40.38
C GLN A 652 -30.85 -48.91 40.85
N ILE A 653 -31.09 -48.00 41.80
CA ILE A 653 -32.43 -47.67 42.27
C ILE A 653 -33.23 -47.01 41.14
N GLY A 654 -32.64 -46.10 40.37
CA GLY A 654 -33.30 -45.46 39.23
C GLY A 654 -33.75 -46.49 38.18
N ILE A 655 -32.85 -47.38 37.76
CA ILE A 655 -33.18 -48.43 36.78
C ILE A 655 -34.23 -49.40 37.36
N TRP A 656 -34.10 -49.79 38.62
CA TRP A 656 -35.06 -50.69 39.25
C TRP A 656 -36.45 -50.08 39.33
N THR A 657 -36.57 -48.83 39.78
CA THR A 657 -37.87 -48.15 39.94
C THR A 657 -38.59 -47.98 38.61
N GLU A 658 -37.86 -47.73 37.52
CA GLU A 658 -38.41 -47.43 36.19
C GLU A 658 -38.41 -48.65 35.25
N ARG A 659 -38.41 -49.87 35.80
CA ARG A 659 -38.54 -51.09 35.00
C ARG A 659 -39.92 -51.21 34.35
N ASP A 660 -40.01 -52.08 33.35
CA ASP A 660 -41.23 -52.43 32.63
C ASP A 660 -41.82 -51.29 31.76
N PHE A 661 -41.06 -50.21 31.53
CA PHE A 661 -41.39 -49.16 30.57
C PHE A 661 -40.69 -49.40 29.22
N GLU A 662 -41.40 -49.08 28.13
CA GLU A 662 -40.88 -49.08 26.76
C GLU A 662 -40.72 -47.63 26.26
N GLY A 663 -39.55 -47.30 25.71
CA GLY A 663 -39.26 -45.98 25.17
C GLY A 663 -37.79 -45.63 25.12
N TYR A 664 -37.49 -44.38 24.76
CA TYR A 664 -36.14 -43.82 24.81
C TYR A 664 -35.90 -43.18 26.18
N PHE A 665 -35.21 -43.93 27.05
CA PHE A 665 -34.99 -43.51 28.43
C PHE A 665 -33.51 -43.58 28.82
N ILE A 666 -33.13 -42.81 29.85
CA ILE A 666 -31.80 -42.88 30.46
C ILE A 666 -31.56 -44.23 31.17
N TRP A 667 -32.62 -44.86 31.67
CA TRP A 667 -32.58 -46.14 32.39
C TRP A 667 -32.39 -47.36 31.49
N ASP A 668 -32.62 -47.23 30.18
CA ASP A 668 -32.35 -48.27 29.19
C ASP A 668 -30.85 -48.33 28.89
N THR A 669 -30.09 -48.89 29.83
CA THR A 669 -28.63 -49.03 29.75
C THR A 669 -28.18 -50.01 28.67
N ASN A 670 -29.08 -50.85 28.17
CA ASN A 670 -28.79 -51.88 27.18
C ASN A 670 -29.24 -51.49 25.74
N LEU A 671 -29.99 -50.40 25.61
CA LEU A 671 -30.36 -49.73 24.34
C LEU A 671 -31.29 -50.58 23.46
N ASP A 672 -32.17 -51.38 24.08
CA ASP A 672 -33.15 -52.21 23.37
C ASP A 672 -34.58 -51.62 23.36
N GLY A 673 -34.78 -50.51 24.05
CA GLY A 673 -36.03 -49.78 24.18
C GLY A 673 -36.95 -50.28 25.29
N ILE A 674 -36.57 -51.29 26.08
CA ILE A 674 -37.38 -51.82 27.19
C ILE A 674 -36.53 -51.91 28.45
N ILE A 675 -36.95 -51.23 29.52
CA ILE A 675 -36.21 -51.27 30.79
C ILE A 675 -36.54 -52.58 31.51
N THR A 676 -35.55 -53.45 31.66
CA THR A 676 -35.70 -54.75 32.31
C THR A 676 -34.63 -54.98 33.37
N THR A 677 -34.67 -56.14 34.03
CA THR A 677 -33.58 -56.58 34.91
C THR A 677 -32.24 -56.73 34.17
N ARG A 678 -32.24 -56.81 32.83
CA ARG A 678 -31.02 -56.80 32.03
C ARG A 678 -30.28 -55.48 32.13
N ASP A 679 -31.00 -54.36 32.17
CA ASP A 679 -30.41 -53.03 32.32
C ASP A 679 -29.73 -52.88 33.67
N LEU A 680 -30.43 -53.29 34.73
CA LEU A 680 -29.89 -53.28 36.09
C LEU A 680 -28.57 -54.07 36.18
N ASN A 681 -28.46 -55.19 35.46
CA ASN A 681 -27.24 -56.00 35.48
C ASN A 681 -26.02 -55.23 34.95
N PHE A 682 -26.16 -54.31 34.00
CA PHE A 682 -25.02 -53.48 33.55
C PHE A 682 -24.51 -52.59 34.68
N SER A 683 -25.41 -51.86 35.35
CA SER A 683 -25.05 -51.02 36.50
C SER A 683 -24.45 -51.84 37.66
N ILE A 684 -25.05 -52.99 38.01
CA ILE A 684 -24.51 -53.87 39.07
C ILE A 684 -23.13 -54.44 38.71
N ASN A 685 -22.91 -54.82 37.45
CA ASN A 685 -21.64 -55.39 36.98
C ASN A 685 -20.51 -54.36 36.95
N ASN A 686 -20.86 -53.08 36.82
CA ASN A 686 -19.92 -51.97 36.75
C ASN A 686 -19.91 -51.09 38.00
N ARG A 687 -20.57 -51.53 39.09
CA ARG A 687 -20.64 -50.80 40.37
C ARG A 687 -19.25 -50.39 40.87
N GLY A 688 -19.15 -49.14 41.33
CA GLY A 688 -17.92 -48.54 41.85
C GLY A 688 -16.93 -48.08 40.77
N ARG A 689 -17.25 -48.23 39.48
CA ARG A 689 -16.48 -47.61 38.39
C ARG A 689 -16.82 -46.12 38.34
N LYS A 690 -15.83 -45.31 37.94
CA LYS A 690 -15.95 -43.86 37.82
C LYS A 690 -15.31 -43.36 36.54
N SER A 691 -15.82 -42.25 36.01
CA SER A 691 -15.20 -41.55 34.90
C SER A 691 -13.86 -40.95 35.33
N PHE A 692 -12.92 -40.90 34.38
CA PHE A 692 -11.64 -40.19 34.52
C PHE A 692 -11.68 -38.81 33.86
N LEU A 693 -12.84 -38.40 33.35
CA LEU A 693 -13.08 -37.03 32.90
C LEU A 693 -13.14 -36.11 34.13
N PRO A 694 -12.25 -35.11 34.26
CA PRO A 694 -12.25 -34.19 35.38
C PRO A 694 -13.22 -33.02 35.20
#